data_AF-A0A4Z1FUB6-F1
#
_entry.id   AF-A0A4Z1FUB6-F1
#
_cell.length_a   1.000
_cell.length_b   1.000
_cell.length_c   1.000
_cell.angle_alpha   90.00
_cell.angle_beta   90.00
_cell.angle_gamma   90.00
#
_symmetry.space_group_name_H-M   'P 1'
#
loop_
_entity.id
_entity.type
_entity.pdbx_description
1 polymer ?
#
loop_
_entity_poly.entity_id
_entity_poly.type
_entity_poly.pdbx_seq_one_letter_code
_entity_poly.pdbx_strand_id
1 'polypeptide(L)'
;MSLTTQVIPNNGIMDIERAIQLKPGVQTKGRIFPSNASIILIGSRGSGKRSLGFIGATHLGRRLITEDHYFQEVTGLSRAAYVQQNGAQNFHKRNIDVARQMLYENRTGCIIECGMASLATEVQKTLREYTKTNPVIYILRNSQRIREMLNIGDFEAARYENADAAHRFCSNYEYYNLHDRSCDGMASPKDQGLPNVSSKLKHAKEDFSAFLDFITGQGVLRNSLESPFSIAALPPECRLYTYALSVRMSTIPDLDLQQLESGADAVQIKVDALRSPDIQRDLAKQVSTVRRELGVPVILHAEEYAFEGLSLSSSQKEDVYFALLEHGLRLGVEYIVIDLEHSSDRVMQLVRSSGRTKTIGHYLHRVENSWGWDDESRMIQYRRAESIGCDIVRFARATSKESDNETVRGFLRKIESIPGHLPVIAYNLGDHGRSSLIENRIFTPVTHPIMNSTVSKSQLRQFLPTAAEARQELYRKSILDPLHFVHLGASVAYSLSPAMHNTAYEVCGMSNDFQSLKVKSVDDIHAICQRPDFGGAAITQPFKVQIMSRIGPKSYHAKAIGAVNTLLPLRPSPDGNSLDGTTQSLLQHANRRSKTGPVSAYYGDNTDFIGITTCLRRNISPRNVVQPSKTTGLVIGAGGMARAAVYAMIQLGCRKIFLFNRTLENAQRVADHFNSWATSLSNHGKIVHVLQSSQEQWPQGFSPPTMIVSCVPARSVGDQPPANFTMPVQWLGSPTGGVVVELSYKPPLTTPLLSQIRQFRSETKTAWVVVDGLEVLPEQAIAQFELMTGVKAPKRRMRMEVYSNYHKYGEGEDDRQACMG
;
A
#
# COMPACT_ATOMS: atom_id res chain seq x y z
N MET A 1 -15.03 -7.96 11.28
CA MET A 1 -14.83 -8.38 9.87
C MET A 1 -15.12 -7.20 8.97
N SER A 2 -14.30 -6.89 7.98
CA SER A 2 -14.74 -5.98 6.90
C SER A 2 -15.69 -6.75 5.99
N LEU A 3 -16.80 -6.14 5.57
CA LEU A 3 -17.75 -6.77 4.64
C LEU A 3 -17.09 -7.08 3.27
N THR A 4 -15.98 -6.42 2.95
CA THR A 4 -15.20 -6.62 1.71
C THR A 4 -14.41 -7.92 1.67
N THR A 5 -13.90 -8.43 2.79
CA THR A 5 -13.02 -9.61 2.79
C THR A 5 -13.74 -10.93 2.54
N GLN A 6 -15.08 -10.95 2.53
CA GLN A 6 -15.89 -12.15 2.28
C GLN A 6 -16.19 -12.41 0.80
N VAL A 7 -15.73 -11.55 -0.12
CA VAL A 7 -16.29 -11.45 -1.49
C VAL A 7 -15.37 -11.96 -2.60
N ILE A 8 -14.23 -12.60 -2.31
CA ILE A 8 -13.40 -13.18 -3.36
C ILE A 8 -13.78 -14.67 -3.55
N PRO A 9 -14.57 -15.04 -4.57
CA PRO A 9 -14.84 -16.45 -4.84
C PRO A 9 -13.56 -17.16 -5.27
N ASN A 10 -13.31 -18.35 -4.69
CA ASN A 10 -12.13 -19.18 -4.98
C ASN A 10 -11.92 -19.48 -6.47
N ASN A 11 -12.97 -19.42 -7.31
CA ASN A 11 -12.89 -19.79 -8.73
C ASN A 11 -12.24 -18.69 -9.60
N GLY A 12 -12.38 -17.40 -9.27
CA GLY A 12 -11.75 -16.31 -10.04
C GLY A 12 -10.24 -16.16 -9.80
N ILE A 13 -9.75 -16.78 -8.72
CA ILE A 13 -8.33 -16.80 -8.34
C ILE A 13 -7.51 -17.64 -9.32
N MET A 14 -8.03 -18.80 -9.76
CA MET A 14 -7.29 -19.70 -10.65
C MET A 14 -7.09 -19.13 -12.06
N ASP A 15 -8.05 -18.38 -12.59
CA ASP A 15 -7.96 -17.82 -13.95
C ASP A 15 -7.02 -16.61 -14.01
N ILE A 16 -6.99 -15.77 -12.96
CA ILE A 16 -6.01 -14.67 -12.86
C ILE A 16 -4.63 -15.21 -12.52
N GLU A 17 -4.51 -16.23 -11.65
CA GLU A 17 -3.23 -16.91 -11.41
C GLU A 17 -2.71 -17.58 -12.68
N ARG A 18 -3.56 -18.16 -13.54
CA ARG A 18 -3.16 -18.67 -14.87
C ARG A 18 -2.80 -17.57 -15.87
N ALA A 19 -3.44 -16.40 -15.80
CA ALA A 19 -3.13 -15.25 -16.65
C ALA A 19 -1.86 -14.51 -16.19
N ILE A 20 -1.51 -14.58 -14.91
CA ILE A 20 -0.33 -13.94 -14.29
C ILE A 20 0.84 -14.93 -14.09
N GLN A 21 0.62 -16.25 -14.12
CA GLN A 21 1.68 -17.27 -14.09
C GLN A 21 1.96 -17.85 -15.48
N LEU A 22 3.18 -17.55 -15.93
CA LEU A 22 4.22 -18.48 -16.38
C LEU A 22 3.77 -19.88 -16.84
N LYS A 23 4.22 -20.22 -18.06
CA LYS A 23 4.09 -21.51 -18.76
C LYS A 23 3.93 -22.74 -17.82
N PRO A 24 3.05 -23.70 -18.15
CA PRO A 24 2.79 -24.91 -17.35
C PRO A 24 3.95 -25.94 -17.30
N GLY A 25 5.21 -25.51 -17.40
CA GLY A 25 6.41 -26.36 -17.37
C GLY A 25 7.51 -25.93 -16.39
N VAL A 26 7.30 -24.92 -15.55
CA VAL A 26 8.33 -24.44 -14.60
C VAL A 26 8.29 -25.26 -13.31
N GLN A 27 9.46 -25.72 -12.85
CA GLN A 27 9.66 -26.45 -11.60
C GLN A 27 8.87 -25.80 -10.44
N THR A 28 8.18 -26.62 -9.64
CA THR A 28 7.42 -26.14 -8.48
C THR A 28 8.33 -25.44 -7.49
N LYS A 29 8.20 -24.10 -7.38
CA LYS A 29 8.87 -23.32 -6.34
C LYS A 29 8.36 -23.75 -4.96
N GLY A 30 9.27 -24.03 -4.03
CA GLY A 30 8.97 -24.28 -2.63
C GLY A 30 8.49 -22.99 -1.92
N ARG A 31 7.91 -23.12 -0.72
CA ARG A 31 7.31 -22.01 0.06
C ARG A 31 6.11 -21.32 -0.60
N ILE A 32 5.34 -22.07 -1.38
CA ILE A 32 3.98 -21.72 -1.76
C ILE A 32 3.04 -22.57 -0.91
N PHE A 33 2.17 -21.91 -0.15
CA PHE A 33 1.30 -22.57 0.83
C PHE A 33 -0.17 -22.45 0.42
N PRO A 34 -1.04 -23.39 0.84
CA PRO A 34 -2.48 -23.27 0.64
C PRO A 34 -3.02 -21.94 1.16
N SER A 35 -4.02 -21.37 0.48
CA SER A 35 -4.60 -20.05 0.82
C SER A 35 -5.21 -20.01 2.23
N ASN A 36 -5.64 -21.16 2.76
CA ASN A 36 -6.18 -21.32 4.11
C ASN A 36 -5.14 -21.81 5.13
N ALA A 37 -3.87 -22.02 4.77
CA ALA A 37 -2.85 -22.50 5.70
C ALA A 37 -2.65 -21.51 6.85
N SER A 38 -2.67 -21.97 8.10
CA SER A 38 -2.45 -21.14 9.27
C SER A 38 -1.06 -20.51 9.26
N ILE A 39 -0.95 -19.30 9.82
CA ILE A 39 0.31 -18.55 9.94
C ILE A 39 0.74 -18.54 11.40
N ILE A 40 2.01 -18.86 11.66
CA ILE A 40 2.55 -19.00 12.99
C ILE A 40 3.52 -17.85 13.26
N LEU A 41 3.36 -17.20 14.41
CA LEU A 41 4.23 -16.12 14.87
C LEU A 41 5.09 -16.62 16.04
N ILE A 42 6.40 -16.62 15.85
CA ILE A 42 7.40 -16.95 16.88
C ILE A 42 8.31 -15.76 17.13
N GLY A 43 9.06 -15.77 18.23
CA GLY A 43 9.99 -14.71 18.59
C GLY A 43 10.06 -14.45 20.09
N SER A 44 10.98 -13.60 20.51
CA SER A 44 11.20 -13.24 21.91
C SER A 44 10.00 -12.50 22.54
N ARG A 45 9.92 -12.51 23.88
CA ARG A 45 8.93 -11.71 24.61
C ARG A 45 9.14 -10.22 24.27
N GLY A 46 8.07 -9.46 24.11
CA GLY A 46 8.16 -8.03 23.76
C GLY A 46 8.38 -7.72 22.27
N SER A 47 8.63 -8.73 21.41
CA SER A 47 8.82 -8.50 19.96
C SER A 47 7.56 -8.01 19.23
N GLY A 48 6.37 -8.16 19.83
CA GLY A 48 5.10 -7.66 19.30
C GLY A 48 4.18 -8.70 18.67
N LYS A 49 4.48 -10.00 18.84
CA LYS A 49 3.72 -11.13 18.28
C LYS A 49 2.21 -11.04 18.48
N ARG A 50 1.74 -10.76 19.69
CA ARG A 50 0.30 -10.69 19.99
C ARG A 50 -0.40 -9.56 19.22
N SER A 51 0.22 -8.38 19.15
CA SER A 51 -0.31 -7.23 18.42
C SER A 51 -0.35 -7.49 16.91
N LEU A 52 0.74 -8.01 16.36
CA LEU A 52 0.82 -8.39 14.94
C LEU A 52 -0.13 -9.56 14.62
N GLY A 53 -0.29 -10.51 15.55
CA GLY A 53 -1.25 -11.61 15.43
C GLY A 53 -2.69 -11.11 15.32
N PHE A 54 -3.07 -10.13 16.13
CA PHE A 54 -4.38 -9.48 16.02
C PHE A 54 -4.55 -8.71 14.70
N ILE A 55 -3.52 -7.97 14.26
CA ILE A 55 -3.52 -7.29 12.97
C ILE A 55 -3.73 -8.30 11.84
N GLY A 56 -2.93 -9.36 11.79
CA GLY A 56 -2.99 -10.38 10.75
C GLY A 56 -4.32 -11.15 10.75
N ALA A 57 -4.83 -11.50 11.93
CA ALA A 57 -6.12 -12.19 12.07
C ALA A 57 -7.27 -11.32 11.54
N THR A 58 -7.25 -10.02 11.86
CA THR A 58 -8.26 -9.06 11.39
C THR A 58 -8.16 -8.82 9.89
N HIS A 59 -6.93 -8.67 9.37
CA HIS A 59 -6.66 -8.39 7.95
C HIS A 59 -7.05 -9.56 7.04
N LEU A 60 -6.65 -10.78 7.40
CA LEU A 60 -6.93 -11.99 6.63
C LEU A 60 -8.28 -12.64 6.95
N GLY A 61 -9.05 -12.09 7.90
CA GLY A 61 -10.33 -12.67 8.33
C GLY A 61 -10.20 -14.05 9.00
N ARG A 62 -9.11 -14.25 9.76
CA ARG A 62 -8.76 -15.54 10.39
C ARG A 62 -8.96 -15.52 11.90
N ARG A 63 -9.05 -16.69 12.51
CA ARG A 63 -9.14 -16.82 13.97
C ARG A 63 -7.77 -16.59 14.61
N LEU A 64 -7.70 -15.78 15.67
CA LEU A 64 -6.47 -15.62 16.46
C LEU A 64 -6.45 -16.65 17.59
N ILE A 65 -5.35 -17.41 17.70
CA ILE A 65 -5.08 -18.35 18.78
C ILE A 65 -3.82 -17.89 19.49
N THR A 66 -3.86 -17.80 20.82
CA THR A 66 -2.69 -17.49 21.64
C THR A 66 -2.35 -18.69 22.53
N GLU A 67 -1.06 -18.97 22.68
CA GLU A 67 -0.56 -20.10 23.49
C GLU A 67 -1.11 -20.08 24.92
N ASP A 68 -1.22 -18.88 25.52
CA ASP A 68 -1.74 -18.69 26.88
C ASP A 68 -3.23 -19.06 27.00
N HIS A 69 -4.06 -18.64 26.05
CA HIS A 69 -5.50 -18.91 26.06
C HIS A 69 -5.76 -20.39 25.79
N TYR A 70 -5.07 -20.95 24.79
CA TYR A 70 -5.22 -22.36 24.44
C TYR A 70 -4.77 -23.28 25.59
N PHE A 71 -3.71 -22.91 26.31
CA PHE A 71 -3.29 -23.65 27.51
C PHE A 71 -4.38 -23.65 28.59
N GLN A 72 -5.01 -22.50 28.85
CA GLN A 72 -6.10 -22.41 29.81
C GLN A 72 -7.33 -23.21 29.36
N GLU A 73 -7.66 -23.18 28.07
CA GLU A 73 -8.76 -23.94 27.49
C GLU A 73 -8.57 -25.46 27.66
N VAL A 74 -7.35 -25.97 27.39
CA VAL A 74 -7.04 -27.40 27.48
C VAL A 74 -6.84 -27.89 28.91
N THR A 75 -6.32 -27.05 29.82
CA THR A 75 -5.99 -27.48 31.20
C THR A 75 -7.02 -27.04 32.25
N GLY A 76 -7.94 -26.15 31.90
CA GLY A 76 -8.85 -25.49 32.84
C GLY A 76 -8.19 -24.44 33.74
N LEU A 77 -6.86 -24.29 33.68
CA LEU A 77 -6.07 -23.44 34.57
C LEU A 77 -5.23 -22.43 33.79
N SER A 78 -5.10 -21.22 34.33
CA SER A 78 -4.08 -20.30 33.81
C SER A 78 -2.68 -20.88 34.04
N ARG A 79 -1.71 -20.46 33.23
CA ARG A 79 -0.31 -20.94 33.37
C ARG A 79 0.25 -20.69 34.77
N ALA A 80 -0.04 -19.51 35.35
CA ALA A 80 0.39 -19.16 36.69
C ALA A 80 -0.25 -20.10 37.75
N ALA A 81 -1.55 -20.36 37.64
CA ALA A 81 -2.25 -21.28 38.54
C ALA A 81 -1.73 -22.72 38.39
N TYR A 82 -1.46 -23.16 37.16
CA TYR A 82 -0.91 -24.49 36.89
C TYR A 82 0.49 -24.66 37.51
N VAL A 83 1.36 -23.66 37.39
CA VAL A 83 2.70 -23.68 38.01
C VAL A 83 2.59 -23.73 39.54
N GLN A 84 1.68 -22.96 40.14
CA GLN A 84 1.46 -22.99 41.59
C GLN A 84 0.98 -24.35 42.09
N GLN A 85 0.09 -25.02 41.32
CA GLN A 85 -0.49 -26.30 41.72
C GLN A 85 0.41 -27.50 41.42
N ASN A 86 1.12 -27.50 40.29
CA ASN A 86 1.80 -28.69 39.75
C ASN A 86 3.33 -28.55 39.72
N GLY A 87 3.87 -27.37 40.01
CA GLY A 87 5.30 -27.07 39.94
C GLY A 87 5.81 -26.77 38.53
N ALA A 88 7.01 -26.18 38.47
CA ALA A 88 7.61 -25.67 37.22
C ALA A 88 8.01 -26.78 36.24
N GLN A 89 8.47 -27.94 36.73
CA GLN A 89 8.88 -29.06 35.87
C GLN A 89 7.69 -29.68 35.13
N ASN A 90 6.59 -29.97 35.84
CA ASN A 90 5.37 -30.48 35.25
C ASN A 90 4.74 -29.45 34.30
N PHE A 91 4.79 -28.16 34.65
CA PHE A 91 4.39 -27.09 33.75
C PHE A 91 5.20 -27.14 32.45
N HIS A 92 6.53 -27.25 32.50
CA HIS A 92 7.36 -27.27 31.29
C HIS A 92 6.96 -28.41 30.34
N LYS A 93 6.83 -29.64 30.87
CA LYS A 93 6.40 -30.82 30.10
C LYS A 93 5.00 -30.62 29.51
N ARG A 94 4.03 -30.23 30.35
CA ARG A 94 2.64 -30.01 29.90
C ARG A 94 2.55 -28.89 28.86
N ASN A 95 3.32 -27.82 29.02
CA ASN A 95 3.32 -26.69 28.11
C ASN A 95 3.87 -27.07 26.71
N ILE A 96 4.88 -27.94 26.66
CA ILE A 96 5.38 -28.50 25.39
C ILE A 96 4.29 -29.33 24.70
N ASP A 97 3.64 -30.24 25.43
CA ASP A 97 2.60 -31.10 24.87
C ASP A 97 1.41 -30.30 24.33
N VAL A 98 0.93 -29.33 25.12
CA VAL A 98 -0.16 -28.43 24.73
C VAL A 98 0.23 -27.54 23.54
N ALA A 99 1.46 -27.02 23.50
CA ALA A 99 1.92 -26.22 22.36
C ALA A 99 1.98 -27.04 21.06
N ARG A 100 2.41 -28.31 21.15
CA ARG A 100 2.39 -29.23 20.00
C ARG A 100 0.94 -29.52 19.57
N GLN A 101 0.05 -29.83 20.52
CA GLN A 101 -1.38 -30.05 20.26
C GLN A 101 -2.02 -28.84 19.56
N MET A 102 -1.76 -27.63 20.07
CA MET A 102 -2.22 -26.37 19.48
C MET A 102 -1.84 -26.25 18.00
N LEU A 103 -0.57 -26.56 17.68
CA LEU A 103 -0.08 -26.54 16.30
C LEU A 103 -0.75 -27.64 15.46
N TYR A 104 -0.93 -28.86 15.96
CA TYR A 104 -1.56 -29.93 15.18
C TYR A 104 -3.04 -29.68 14.87
N GLU A 105 -3.81 -29.24 15.84
CA GLU A 105 -5.27 -29.06 15.69
C GLU A 105 -5.66 -27.84 14.85
N ASN A 106 -4.78 -26.84 14.74
CA ASN A 106 -5.11 -25.55 14.13
C ASN A 106 -4.33 -25.26 12.84
N ARG A 107 -4.16 -26.27 11.98
CA ARG A 107 -3.37 -26.17 10.72
C ARG A 107 -3.90 -25.21 9.68
N THR A 108 -5.19 -24.89 9.71
CA THR A 108 -5.84 -24.02 8.73
C THR A 108 -6.69 -22.93 9.39
N GLY A 109 -6.91 -21.82 8.67
CA GLY A 109 -7.84 -20.76 9.04
C GLY A 109 -7.42 -19.88 10.22
N CYS A 110 -6.20 -20.02 10.74
CA CYS A 110 -5.78 -19.35 11.97
C CYS A 110 -4.52 -18.48 11.80
N ILE A 111 -4.36 -17.52 12.71
CA ILE A 111 -3.08 -16.93 13.09
C ILE A 111 -2.77 -17.44 14.50
N ILE A 112 -1.61 -18.07 14.67
CA ILE A 112 -1.20 -18.68 15.94
C ILE A 112 -0.03 -17.89 16.50
N GLU A 113 -0.21 -17.34 17.70
CA GLU A 113 0.86 -16.71 18.47
C GLU A 113 1.48 -17.73 19.43
N CYS A 114 2.74 -18.07 19.18
CA CYS A 114 3.51 -18.93 20.08
C CYS A 114 4.30 -18.07 21.07
N GLY A 115 4.15 -18.38 22.35
CA GLY A 115 4.97 -17.86 23.44
C GLY A 115 6.33 -18.55 23.51
N MET A 116 6.86 -18.63 24.74
CA MET A 116 8.22 -19.13 24.97
C MET A 116 8.36 -20.65 24.86
N ALA A 117 7.25 -21.41 24.75
CA ALA A 117 7.32 -22.85 24.45
C ALA A 117 8.03 -23.11 23.10
N SER A 118 8.00 -22.14 22.19
CA SER A 118 8.72 -22.18 20.91
C SER A 118 10.24 -22.40 21.03
N LEU A 119 10.83 -22.20 22.21
CA LEU A 119 12.25 -22.47 22.46
C LEU A 119 12.55 -23.91 22.90
N ALA A 120 11.54 -24.71 23.23
CA ALA A 120 11.76 -26.12 23.53
C ALA A 120 12.08 -26.90 22.24
N THR A 121 13.08 -27.79 22.31
CA THR A 121 13.59 -28.55 21.16
C THR A 121 12.48 -29.33 20.43
N GLU A 122 11.54 -29.90 21.17
CA GLU A 122 10.40 -30.67 20.65
C GLU A 122 9.43 -29.80 19.86
N VAL A 123 9.20 -28.58 20.35
CA VAL A 123 8.36 -27.58 19.67
C VAL A 123 9.08 -27.04 18.44
N GLN A 124 10.40 -26.78 18.52
CA GLN A 124 11.21 -26.37 17.37
C GLN A 124 11.20 -27.41 16.24
N LYS A 125 11.34 -28.70 16.57
CA LYS A 125 11.20 -29.80 15.60
C LYS A 125 9.82 -29.80 14.95
N THR A 126 8.77 -29.62 15.75
CA THR A 126 7.39 -29.53 15.26
C THR A 126 7.20 -28.33 14.33
N LEU A 127 7.72 -27.15 14.71
CA LEU A 127 7.70 -25.92 13.90
C LEU A 127 8.49 -26.09 12.59
N ARG A 128 9.65 -26.74 12.62
CA ARG A 128 10.47 -27.04 11.43
C ARG A 128 9.69 -27.89 10.42
N GLU A 129 8.99 -28.93 10.87
CA GLU A 129 8.11 -29.71 10.00
C GLU A 129 6.96 -28.84 9.45
N TYR A 130 6.42 -27.97 10.29
CA TYR A 130 5.39 -27.01 9.90
C TYR A 130 5.83 -26.06 8.78
N THR A 131 7.11 -25.68 8.72
CA THR A 131 7.63 -24.80 7.66
C THR A 131 7.47 -25.37 6.24
N LYS A 132 7.29 -26.69 6.11
CA LYS A 132 7.05 -27.36 4.83
C LYS A 132 5.64 -27.10 4.29
N THR A 133 4.67 -26.90 5.17
CA THR A 133 3.24 -26.79 4.81
C THR A 133 2.62 -25.43 5.14
N ASN A 134 3.29 -24.62 5.95
CA ASN A 134 2.74 -23.39 6.50
C ASN A 134 3.80 -22.28 6.64
N PRO A 135 3.39 -21.01 6.60
CA PRO A 135 4.24 -19.89 6.99
C PRO A 135 4.50 -19.88 8.50
N VAL A 136 5.78 -19.91 8.88
CA VAL A 136 6.26 -19.68 10.25
C VAL A 136 7.15 -18.45 10.24
N ILE A 137 6.63 -17.36 10.81
CA ILE A 137 7.23 -16.03 10.78
C ILE A 137 7.93 -15.77 12.12
N TYR A 138 9.23 -15.59 12.06
CA TYR A 138 10.01 -15.09 13.19
C TYR A 138 9.92 -13.56 13.25
N ILE A 139 9.40 -13.04 14.37
CA ILE A 139 9.23 -11.61 14.64
C ILE A 139 10.43 -11.06 15.40
N LEU A 140 11.20 -10.21 14.74
CA LEU A 140 12.37 -9.53 15.29
C LEU A 140 12.01 -8.12 15.77
N ARG A 141 12.77 -7.61 16.74
CA ARG A 141 12.72 -6.20 17.17
C ARG A 141 14.11 -5.76 17.64
N ASN A 142 14.31 -4.46 17.74
CA ASN A 142 15.52 -3.90 18.34
C ASN A 142 15.66 -4.40 19.81
N SER A 143 16.85 -4.90 20.16
CA SER A 143 17.10 -5.59 21.43
C SER A 143 17.18 -4.61 22.58
N GLN A 144 17.82 -3.46 22.38
CA GLN A 144 17.81 -2.36 23.35
C GLN A 144 16.37 -1.96 23.71
N ARG A 145 15.47 -1.90 22.73
CA ARG A 145 14.06 -1.61 22.98
C ARG A 145 13.34 -2.71 23.75
N ILE A 146 13.64 -3.98 23.47
CA ILE A 146 13.11 -5.10 24.28
C ILE A 146 13.60 -4.99 25.72
N ARG A 147 14.89 -4.66 25.93
CA ARG A 147 15.48 -4.46 27.27
C ARG A 147 14.76 -3.35 28.03
N GLU A 148 14.59 -2.18 27.41
CA GLU A 148 13.84 -1.05 27.98
C GLU A 148 12.38 -1.41 28.31
N MET A 149 11.69 -2.09 27.39
CA MET A 149 10.26 -2.42 27.55
C MET A 149 9.99 -3.46 28.63
N LEU A 150 10.88 -4.44 28.79
CA LEU A 150 10.73 -5.52 29.75
C LEU A 150 11.45 -5.25 31.08
N ASN A 151 12.25 -4.18 31.15
CA ASN A 151 13.10 -3.83 32.28
C ASN A 151 14.00 -5.01 32.72
N ILE A 152 14.68 -5.62 31.75
CA ILE A 152 15.50 -6.82 31.93
C ILE A 152 16.99 -6.49 31.92
N GLY A 153 17.78 -7.17 32.75
CA GLY A 153 19.23 -7.01 32.82
C GLY A 153 19.99 -7.70 31.67
N ASP A 154 21.30 -7.47 31.58
CA ASP A 154 22.13 -7.94 30.46
C ASP A 154 22.15 -9.47 30.29
N PHE A 155 22.09 -10.22 31.39
CA PHE A 155 22.05 -11.68 31.34
C PHE A 155 20.78 -12.22 30.64
N GLU A 156 19.63 -11.66 30.96
CA GLU A 156 18.37 -12.03 30.30
C GLU A 156 18.35 -11.57 28.84
N ALA A 157 18.95 -10.41 28.55
CA ALA A 157 19.10 -9.92 27.19
C ALA A 157 19.93 -10.87 26.32
N ALA A 158 21.08 -11.35 26.83
CA ALA A 158 21.92 -12.33 26.14
C ALA A 158 21.17 -13.64 25.88
N ARG A 159 20.31 -14.08 26.81
CA ARG A 159 19.45 -15.25 26.62
C ARG A 159 18.44 -15.05 25.49
N TYR A 160 17.87 -13.85 25.34
CA TYR A 160 16.99 -13.54 24.21
C TYR A 160 17.76 -13.44 22.89
N GLU A 161 19.00 -12.94 22.89
CA GLU A 161 19.84 -12.90 21.69
C GLU A 161 20.22 -14.33 21.22
N ASN A 162 20.49 -15.24 22.16
CA ASN A 162 20.68 -16.66 21.85
C ASN A 162 19.41 -17.35 21.32
N ALA A 163 18.22 -16.83 21.62
CA ALA A 163 16.95 -17.35 21.10
C ALA A 163 16.76 -17.04 19.61
N ASP A 164 17.43 -16.01 19.07
CA ASP A 164 17.30 -15.61 17.67
C ASP A 164 17.72 -16.74 16.72
N ALA A 165 18.87 -17.38 16.98
CA ALA A 165 19.36 -18.51 16.18
C ALA A 165 18.38 -19.69 16.19
N ALA A 166 17.82 -19.98 17.36
CA ALA A 166 16.82 -21.03 17.54
C ALA A 166 15.51 -20.74 16.78
N HIS A 167 15.01 -19.51 16.84
CA HIS A 167 13.81 -19.11 16.09
C HIS A 167 14.06 -19.09 14.57
N ARG A 168 15.24 -18.66 14.11
CA ARG A 168 15.61 -18.75 12.68
C ARG A 168 15.64 -20.20 12.20
N PHE A 169 16.19 -21.10 13.02
CA PHE A 169 16.25 -22.53 12.71
C PHE A 169 14.85 -23.14 12.50
N CYS A 170 13.81 -22.70 13.21
CA CYS A 170 12.46 -23.27 13.10
C CYS A 170 11.44 -22.42 12.32
N SER A 171 11.90 -21.42 11.56
CA SER A 171 11.04 -20.54 10.73
C SER A 171 11.42 -20.56 9.25
N ASN A 172 10.53 -20.09 8.39
CA ASN A 172 10.77 -19.89 6.95
C ASN A 172 10.54 -18.44 6.48
N TYR A 173 10.06 -17.57 7.36
CA TYR A 173 9.97 -16.13 7.15
C TYR A 173 10.48 -15.35 8.36
N GLU A 174 10.90 -14.10 8.11
CA GLU A 174 11.34 -13.14 9.12
C GLU A 174 10.69 -11.78 8.87
N TYR A 175 10.21 -11.15 9.94
CA TYR A 175 9.62 -9.82 9.91
C TYR A 175 10.21 -8.95 11.02
N TYR A 176 10.79 -7.81 10.66
CA TYR A 176 11.38 -6.88 11.62
C TYR A 176 10.33 -5.84 12.04
N ASN A 177 9.84 -5.97 13.27
CA ASN A 177 8.84 -5.07 13.82
C ASN A 177 9.49 -3.74 14.25
N LEU A 178 9.46 -2.76 13.34
CA LEU A 178 9.96 -1.41 13.58
C LEU A 178 9.17 -0.67 14.67
N HIS A 179 9.83 0.27 15.35
CA HIS A 179 9.14 1.17 16.27
C HIS A 179 8.15 2.05 15.52
N ASP A 180 6.88 2.00 15.90
CA ASP A 180 5.85 2.82 15.28
C ASP A 180 5.74 4.18 16.00
N ARG A 181 6.23 5.23 15.33
CA ARG A 181 6.23 6.61 15.85
C ARG A 181 4.81 7.15 16.10
N SER A 182 3.77 6.55 15.52
CA SER A 182 2.38 6.91 15.85
C SER A 182 2.04 6.69 17.34
N CYS A 183 2.84 5.88 18.05
CA CYS A 183 2.74 5.69 19.50
C CYS A 183 3.22 6.91 20.31
N ASP A 184 4.04 7.79 19.72
CA ASP A 184 4.71 8.89 20.42
C ASP A 184 3.86 10.19 20.45
N GLY A 185 2.67 10.18 19.86
CA GLY A 185 1.66 11.24 20.03
C GLY A 185 1.99 12.60 19.40
N MET A 186 2.95 12.69 18.46
CA MET A 186 3.39 13.96 17.87
C MET A 186 3.48 13.90 16.34
N ALA A 187 2.63 14.69 15.65
CA ALA A 187 2.87 15.37 14.36
C ALA A 187 1.55 15.94 13.80
N SER A 188 0.94 16.89 14.50
CA SER A 188 0.03 17.88 13.92
C SER A 188 0.49 19.26 14.39
N PRO A 189 0.22 20.35 13.65
CA PRO A 189 0.55 21.70 14.10
C PRO A 189 0.03 21.91 15.52
N LYS A 190 0.84 22.50 16.38
CA LYS A 190 0.49 22.79 17.78
C LYS A 190 -0.66 23.82 17.79
N ASP A 191 -1.89 23.34 17.75
CA ASP A 191 -3.00 24.11 18.29
C ASP A 191 -2.93 24.02 19.82
N GLN A 192 -3.11 25.15 20.51
CA GLN A 192 -2.93 25.27 21.96
C GLN A 192 -4.00 24.50 22.75
N GLY A 193 -3.90 23.17 22.81
CA GLY A 193 -4.73 22.34 23.69
C GLY A 193 -4.60 20.83 23.43
N LEU A 194 -4.11 20.11 24.47
CA LEU A 194 -3.98 18.65 24.66
C LEU A 194 -3.34 17.84 23.50
N PRO A 195 -2.31 17.01 23.77
CA PRO A 195 -1.61 16.26 22.73
C PRO A 195 -2.54 15.26 22.01
N ASN A 196 -2.52 15.33 20.67
CA ASN A 196 -3.25 14.42 19.78
C ASN A 196 -2.63 13.01 19.82
N VAL A 197 -3.16 12.13 20.68
CA VAL A 197 -2.73 10.73 20.75
C VAL A 197 -3.40 9.93 19.63
N SER A 198 -2.73 9.86 18.48
CA SER A 198 -3.17 9.12 17.28
C SER A 198 -3.31 7.60 17.51
N SER A 199 -3.95 6.91 16.56
CA SER A 199 -4.12 5.45 16.55
C SER A 199 -2.79 4.71 16.76
N LYS A 200 -2.62 4.05 17.92
CA LYS A 200 -1.43 3.23 18.22
C LYS A 200 -1.25 2.16 17.13
N LEU A 201 -0.09 2.14 16.47
CA LEU A 201 0.34 1.11 15.50
C LEU A 201 -0.17 1.24 14.05
N LYS A 202 -0.44 2.47 13.56
CA LYS A 202 -0.93 2.67 12.18
C LYS A 202 0.04 2.11 11.13
N HIS A 203 1.32 2.48 11.21
CA HIS A 203 2.31 2.11 10.20
C HIS A 203 2.66 0.62 10.28
N ALA A 204 2.72 0.07 11.49
CA ALA A 204 2.90 -1.38 11.70
C ALA A 204 1.74 -2.19 11.13
N LYS A 205 0.50 -1.69 11.23
CA LYS A 205 -0.67 -2.35 10.62
C LYS A 205 -0.55 -2.39 9.10
N GLU A 206 -0.26 -1.26 8.46
CA GLU A 206 -0.16 -1.16 7.00
C GLU A 206 0.97 -2.06 6.45
N ASP A 207 2.16 -1.96 7.04
CA ASP A 207 3.34 -2.72 6.63
C ASP A 207 3.18 -4.24 6.83
N PHE A 208 2.74 -4.68 8.02
CA PHE A 208 2.55 -6.11 8.27
C PHE A 208 1.42 -6.71 7.41
N SER A 209 0.35 -5.95 7.14
CA SER A 209 -0.72 -6.41 6.25
C SER A 209 -0.21 -6.61 4.81
N ALA A 210 0.61 -5.68 4.31
CA ALA A 210 1.25 -5.82 2.99
C ALA A 210 2.20 -7.03 2.93
N PHE A 211 2.99 -7.25 3.98
CA PHE A 211 3.84 -8.44 4.10
C PHE A 211 3.02 -9.73 4.06
N LEU A 212 1.91 -9.81 4.80
CA LEU A 212 1.01 -10.96 4.77
C LEU A 212 0.36 -11.18 3.40
N ASP A 213 -0.10 -10.10 2.76
CA ASP A 213 -0.67 -10.15 1.41
C ASP A 213 0.34 -10.69 0.38
N PHE A 214 1.61 -10.32 0.51
CA PHE A 214 2.68 -10.81 -0.35
C PHE A 214 2.94 -12.30 -0.13
N ILE A 215 3.21 -12.74 1.11
CA ILE A 215 3.57 -14.15 1.37
C ILE A 215 2.41 -15.11 1.14
N THR A 216 1.16 -14.65 1.26
CA THR A 216 -0.04 -15.44 0.96
C THR A 216 -0.48 -15.36 -0.50
N GLY A 217 -0.04 -14.34 -1.25
CA GLY A 217 -0.42 -14.08 -2.64
C GLY A 217 -1.79 -13.42 -2.83
N GLN A 218 -2.43 -12.98 -1.75
CA GLN A 218 -3.78 -12.41 -1.80
C GLN A 218 -3.80 -10.94 -2.25
N GLY A 219 -2.67 -10.23 -2.16
CA GLY A 219 -2.61 -8.78 -2.40
C GLY A 219 -2.99 -8.37 -3.83
N VAL A 220 -2.28 -8.89 -4.83
CA VAL A 220 -2.48 -8.52 -6.25
C VAL A 220 -3.89 -8.89 -6.71
N LEU A 221 -4.37 -10.08 -6.32
CA LEU A 221 -5.71 -10.56 -6.63
C LEU A 221 -6.80 -9.67 -6.02
N ARG A 222 -6.67 -9.32 -4.73
CA ARG A 222 -7.64 -8.43 -4.08
C ARG A 222 -7.67 -7.07 -4.78
N ASN A 223 -6.50 -6.47 -5.04
CA ASN A 223 -6.43 -5.15 -5.66
C ASN A 223 -6.97 -5.13 -7.09
N SER A 224 -6.69 -6.16 -7.89
CA SER A 224 -7.18 -6.25 -9.27
C SER A 224 -8.70 -6.43 -9.34
N LEU A 225 -9.29 -7.16 -8.39
CA LEU A 225 -10.74 -7.32 -8.30
C LEU A 225 -11.45 -6.08 -7.75
N GLU A 226 -10.85 -5.39 -6.77
CA GLU A 226 -11.43 -4.20 -6.16
C GLU A 226 -11.37 -2.97 -7.07
N SER A 227 -10.20 -2.71 -7.67
CA SER A 227 -9.98 -1.62 -8.64
C SER A 227 -8.82 -1.96 -9.60
N PRO A 228 -9.11 -2.41 -10.83
CA PRO A 228 -8.10 -2.74 -11.85
C PRO A 228 -7.13 -1.60 -12.20
N PHE A 229 -7.52 -0.34 -11.97
CA PHE A 229 -6.67 0.83 -12.24
C PHE A 229 -5.72 1.17 -11.09
N SER A 230 -5.86 0.52 -9.93
CA SER A 230 -4.92 0.67 -8.81
C SER A 230 -3.51 0.31 -9.23
N ILE A 231 -2.51 1.06 -8.77
CA ILE A 231 -1.09 0.75 -8.99
C ILE A 231 -0.78 -0.67 -8.54
N ALA A 232 -1.35 -1.10 -7.41
CA ALA A 232 -1.10 -2.42 -6.83
C ALA A 232 -1.88 -3.57 -7.51
N ALA A 233 -2.70 -3.28 -8.53
CA ALA A 233 -3.43 -4.29 -9.31
C ALA A 233 -2.53 -5.01 -10.33
N LEU A 234 -1.43 -4.38 -10.76
CA LEU A 234 -0.43 -4.96 -11.64
C LEU A 234 0.95 -4.97 -10.98
N PRO A 235 1.67 -6.11 -10.98
CA PRO A 235 3.08 -6.15 -10.64
C PRO A 235 3.91 -5.19 -11.52
N PRO A 236 4.95 -4.53 -10.99
CA PRO A 236 5.76 -3.56 -11.74
C PRO A 236 6.28 -4.06 -13.10
N GLU A 237 6.78 -5.28 -13.19
CA GLU A 237 7.29 -5.93 -14.39
C GLU A 237 6.23 -6.18 -15.48
N CYS A 238 4.94 -6.12 -15.12
CA CYS A 238 3.85 -6.17 -16.08
C CYS A 238 3.40 -4.77 -16.54
N ARG A 239 3.96 -3.70 -15.97
CA ARG A 239 3.62 -2.33 -16.34
C ARG A 239 4.49 -1.82 -17.49
N LEU A 240 3.97 -0.88 -18.27
CA LEU A 240 4.59 -0.40 -19.51
C LEU A 240 6.00 0.16 -19.32
N TYR A 241 6.18 1.04 -18.33
CA TYR A 241 7.47 1.61 -17.93
C TYR A 241 7.57 1.63 -16.42
N THR A 242 8.63 1.07 -15.86
CA THR A 242 8.89 1.06 -14.41
C THR A 242 10.33 1.39 -14.06
N TYR A 243 10.49 1.99 -12.89
CA TYR A 243 11.79 2.45 -12.40
C TYR A 243 12.16 1.76 -11.09
N ALA A 244 13.46 1.53 -10.89
CA ALA A 244 14.01 0.97 -9.66
C ALA A 244 14.99 1.97 -9.04
N LEU A 245 14.62 2.56 -7.90
CA LEU A 245 15.47 3.50 -7.18
C LEU A 245 16.66 2.76 -6.57
N SER A 246 17.87 3.07 -7.01
CA SER A 246 19.08 2.38 -6.58
C SER A 246 19.68 2.97 -5.30
N VAL A 247 19.42 2.35 -4.15
CA VAL A 247 19.87 2.80 -2.82
C VAL A 247 20.92 1.84 -2.25
N ARG A 248 22.01 2.37 -1.69
CA ARG A 248 23.04 1.57 -1.01
C ARG A 248 22.59 1.29 0.41
N MET A 249 22.74 0.06 0.89
CA MET A 249 22.30 -0.33 2.22
C MET A 249 23.00 0.52 3.31
N SER A 250 24.29 0.81 3.11
CA SER A 250 25.10 1.61 4.03
C SER A 250 24.61 3.04 4.25
N THR A 251 23.89 3.62 3.27
CA THR A 251 23.44 5.02 3.32
C THR A 251 22.02 5.17 3.85
N ILE A 252 21.23 4.10 3.92
CA ILE A 252 19.81 4.16 4.34
C ILE A 252 19.62 4.82 5.71
N PRO A 253 20.45 4.56 6.74
CA PRO A 253 20.27 5.19 8.06
C PRO A 253 20.31 6.71 8.06
N ASP A 254 21.06 7.32 7.13
CA ASP A 254 21.30 8.76 7.05
C ASP A 254 20.39 9.47 6.03
N LEU A 255 19.64 8.70 5.24
CA LEU A 255 18.74 9.23 4.21
C LEU A 255 17.36 9.57 4.79
N ASP A 256 16.87 10.77 4.47
CA ASP A 256 15.44 11.09 4.62
C ASP A 256 14.63 10.40 3.52
N LEU A 257 14.22 9.16 3.79
CA LEU A 257 13.45 8.35 2.85
C LEU A 257 12.13 9.03 2.44
N GLN A 258 11.55 9.92 3.25
CA GLN A 258 10.30 10.60 2.89
C GLN A 258 10.47 11.54 1.69
N GLN A 259 11.70 11.96 1.39
CA GLN A 259 12.01 12.74 0.18
C GLN A 259 12.10 11.88 -1.08
N LEU A 260 12.20 10.56 -0.94
CA LEU A 260 12.22 9.61 -2.04
C LEU A 260 10.82 9.14 -2.44
N GLU A 261 9.77 9.63 -1.76
CA GLU A 261 8.37 9.42 -2.14
C GLU A 261 8.17 9.77 -3.62
N SER A 262 7.53 8.89 -4.40
CA SER A 262 7.28 9.00 -5.87
C SER A 262 8.47 8.82 -6.83
N GLY A 263 9.67 8.52 -6.31
CA GLY A 263 10.89 8.41 -7.11
C GLY A 263 11.03 7.12 -7.97
N ALA A 264 10.23 6.08 -7.73
CA ALA A 264 10.30 4.80 -8.47
C ALA A 264 9.13 3.85 -8.17
N ASP A 265 9.01 2.79 -8.97
CA ASP A 265 8.03 1.70 -8.79
C ASP A 265 8.53 0.61 -7.85
N ALA A 266 9.84 0.53 -7.64
CA ALA A 266 10.51 -0.35 -6.69
C ALA A 266 11.78 0.31 -6.15
N VAL A 267 12.29 -0.20 -5.03
CA VAL A 267 13.57 0.23 -4.45
C VAL A 267 14.55 -0.93 -4.53
N GLN A 268 15.67 -0.72 -5.22
CA GLN A 268 16.76 -1.66 -5.25
C GLN A 268 17.72 -1.36 -4.10
N ILE A 269 17.68 -2.21 -3.06
CA ILE A 269 18.64 -2.18 -1.97
C ILE A 269 19.90 -2.92 -2.43
N LYS A 270 20.96 -2.17 -2.65
CA LYS A 270 22.29 -2.67 -2.98
C LYS A 270 23.05 -2.91 -1.69
N VAL A 271 23.28 -4.18 -1.34
CA VAL A 271 24.15 -4.54 -0.22
C VAL A 271 25.58 -4.27 -0.68
N ASP A 272 26.18 -3.21 -0.15
CA ASP A 272 27.46 -2.65 -0.60
C ASP A 272 28.59 -2.77 0.43
N ALA A 273 28.28 -3.24 1.64
CA ALA A 273 29.27 -3.47 2.69
C ALA A 273 28.79 -4.55 3.68
N LEU A 274 29.68 -5.50 4.01
CA LEU A 274 29.45 -6.55 5.01
C LEU A 274 30.28 -6.28 6.28
N ARG A 275 30.11 -5.09 6.88
CA ARG A 275 30.91 -4.64 8.03
C ARG A 275 30.31 -5.00 9.39
N SER A 276 29.03 -5.33 9.44
CA SER A 276 28.32 -5.61 10.69
C SER A 276 28.47 -7.07 11.10
N PRO A 277 28.70 -7.37 12.39
CA PRO A 277 28.73 -8.73 12.90
C PRO A 277 27.37 -9.44 12.78
N ASP A 278 26.26 -8.69 12.67
CA ASP A 278 24.91 -9.24 12.46
C ASP A 278 24.25 -8.62 11.21
N ILE A 279 24.84 -8.91 10.05
CA ILE A 279 24.34 -8.44 8.75
C ILE A 279 22.88 -8.84 8.49
N GLN A 280 22.45 -10.01 8.99
CA GLN A 280 21.09 -10.50 8.80
C GLN A 280 20.07 -9.58 9.46
N ARG A 281 20.34 -9.16 10.70
CA ARG A 281 19.47 -8.25 11.43
C ARG A 281 19.49 -6.85 10.85
N ASP A 282 20.65 -6.35 10.44
CA ASP A 282 20.75 -5.04 9.81
C ASP A 282 20.00 -5.02 8.48
N LEU A 283 20.16 -6.05 7.64
CA LEU A 283 19.41 -6.17 6.40
C LEU A 283 17.90 -6.23 6.67
N ALA A 284 17.47 -7.02 7.67
CA ALA A 284 16.06 -7.10 8.06
C ALA A 284 15.49 -5.73 8.46
N LYS A 285 16.25 -4.95 9.22
CA LYS A 285 15.89 -3.58 9.63
C LYS A 285 15.80 -2.66 8.41
N GLN A 286 16.79 -2.67 7.52
CA GLN A 286 16.80 -1.77 6.35
C GLN A 286 15.69 -2.09 5.35
N VAL A 287 15.45 -3.38 5.05
CA VAL A 287 14.33 -3.82 4.20
C VAL A 287 13.00 -3.34 4.77
N SER A 288 12.78 -3.54 6.08
CA SER A 288 11.54 -3.13 6.73
C SER A 288 11.39 -1.61 6.78
N THR A 289 12.50 -0.87 6.91
CA THR A 289 12.49 0.61 6.92
C THR A 289 12.09 1.16 5.56
N VAL A 290 12.70 0.64 4.49
CA VAL A 290 12.38 1.02 3.10
C VAL A 290 10.91 0.70 2.78
N ARG A 291 10.44 -0.51 3.12
CA ARG A 291 9.04 -0.92 2.89
C ARG A 291 8.05 0.02 3.56
N ARG A 292 8.27 0.31 4.84
CA ARG A 292 7.34 1.10 5.64
C ARG A 292 7.27 2.57 5.22
N GLU A 293 8.39 3.17 4.87
CA GLU A 293 8.45 4.59 4.50
C GLU A 293 8.06 4.83 3.03
N LEU A 294 8.44 3.93 2.10
CA LEU A 294 8.22 4.15 0.66
C LEU A 294 7.00 3.42 0.09
N GLY A 295 6.56 2.31 0.71
CA GLY A 295 5.36 1.59 0.29
C GLY A 295 5.44 1.03 -1.14
N VAL A 296 6.65 0.68 -1.60
CA VAL A 296 6.93 0.07 -2.91
C VAL A 296 7.71 -1.25 -2.73
N PRO A 297 7.61 -2.17 -3.71
CA PRO A 297 8.39 -3.41 -3.72
C PRO A 297 9.90 -3.20 -3.54
N VAL A 298 10.55 -4.17 -2.89
CA VAL A 298 12.01 -4.19 -2.68
C VAL A 298 12.67 -5.19 -3.63
N ILE A 299 13.73 -4.73 -4.29
CA ILE A 299 14.66 -5.55 -5.05
C ILE A 299 15.95 -5.67 -4.24
N LEU A 300 16.30 -6.87 -3.79
CA LEU A 300 17.58 -7.09 -3.12
C LEU A 300 18.67 -7.42 -4.14
N HIS A 301 19.80 -6.73 -4.07
CA HIS A 301 20.97 -6.97 -4.92
C HIS A 301 22.25 -6.93 -4.08
N ALA A 302 22.97 -8.04 -4.00
CA ALA A 302 24.28 -8.07 -3.38
C ALA A 302 25.35 -7.66 -4.40
N GLU A 303 26.07 -6.57 -4.14
CA GLU A 303 27.14 -6.12 -5.04
C GLU A 303 28.44 -6.85 -4.72
N GLU A 304 29.25 -7.14 -5.75
CA GLU A 304 30.58 -7.72 -5.58
C GLU A 304 31.50 -6.88 -4.67
N TYR A 305 31.35 -5.55 -4.74
CA TYR A 305 32.07 -4.60 -3.88
C TYR A 305 31.81 -4.81 -2.39
N ALA A 306 30.70 -5.46 -2.00
CA ALA A 306 30.40 -5.75 -0.61
C ALA A 306 31.42 -6.69 0.05
N PHE A 307 32.16 -7.43 -0.78
CA PHE A 307 33.21 -8.35 -0.37
C PHE A 307 34.62 -7.75 -0.47
N GLU A 308 34.76 -6.52 -0.96
CA GLU A 308 36.06 -5.84 -1.01
C GLU A 308 36.59 -5.54 0.40
N GLY A 309 37.87 -5.84 0.62
CA GLY A 309 38.51 -5.69 1.93
C GLY A 309 38.29 -6.86 2.90
N LEU A 310 37.54 -7.90 2.50
CA LEU A 310 37.44 -9.15 3.24
C LEU A 310 38.46 -10.18 2.72
N SER A 311 39.30 -10.71 3.61
CA SER A 311 40.25 -11.78 3.32
C SER A 311 39.55 -13.15 3.25
N LEU A 312 38.65 -13.33 2.28
CA LEU A 312 37.89 -14.56 2.07
C LEU A 312 38.29 -15.24 0.74
N SER A 313 38.29 -16.57 0.72
CA SER A 313 38.44 -17.35 -0.52
C SER A 313 37.20 -17.17 -1.43
N SER A 314 37.33 -17.50 -2.73
CA SER A 314 36.20 -17.42 -3.67
C SER A 314 35.00 -18.28 -3.24
N SER A 315 35.25 -19.47 -2.68
CA SER A 315 34.20 -20.35 -2.16
C SER A 315 33.50 -19.75 -0.94
N GLN A 316 34.24 -19.16 0.00
CA GLN A 316 33.65 -18.48 1.16
C GLN A 316 32.82 -17.25 0.76
N LYS A 317 33.28 -16.49 -0.24
CA LYS A 317 32.50 -15.37 -0.79
C LYS A 317 31.18 -15.85 -1.39
N GLU A 318 31.21 -16.95 -2.14
CA GLU A 318 30.01 -17.57 -2.69
C GLU A 318 29.05 -18.02 -1.57
N ASP A 319 29.56 -18.61 -0.48
CA ASP A 319 28.75 -19.00 0.68
C ASP A 319 28.04 -17.82 1.34
N VAL A 320 28.78 -16.73 1.58
CA VAL A 320 28.21 -15.52 2.16
C VAL A 320 27.19 -14.88 1.21
N TYR A 321 27.46 -14.89 -0.11
CA TYR A 321 26.54 -14.40 -1.13
C TYR A 321 25.20 -15.14 -1.10
N PHE A 322 25.21 -16.47 -1.19
CA PHE A 322 23.97 -17.25 -1.17
C PHE A 322 23.27 -17.18 0.19
N ALA A 323 24.00 -17.17 1.31
CA ALA A 323 23.39 -16.99 2.63
C ALA A 323 22.65 -15.65 2.75
N LEU A 324 23.20 -14.58 2.16
CA LEU A 324 22.56 -13.27 2.10
C LEU A 324 21.27 -13.30 1.25
N LEU A 325 21.29 -13.95 0.10
CA LEU A 325 20.11 -14.08 -0.77
C LEU A 325 19.02 -14.97 -0.13
N GLU A 326 19.41 -16.09 0.48
CA GLU A 326 18.49 -16.95 1.25
C GLU A 326 17.84 -16.17 2.39
N HIS A 327 18.60 -15.32 3.09
CA HIS A 327 18.03 -14.42 4.09
C HIS A 327 17.07 -13.41 3.48
N GLY A 328 17.39 -12.84 2.31
CA GLY A 328 16.47 -12.01 1.53
C GLY A 328 15.13 -12.71 1.26
N LEU A 329 15.16 -13.99 0.90
CA LEU A 329 13.95 -14.79 0.71
C LEU A 329 13.16 -14.91 2.02
N ARG A 330 13.80 -15.03 3.18
CA ARG A 330 13.12 -15.09 4.49
C ARG A 330 12.45 -13.77 4.85
N LEU A 331 13.08 -12.64 4.53
CA LEU A 331 12.48 -11.30 4.64
C LEU A 331 11.30 -11.09 3.68
N GLY A 332 11.12 -12.03 2.74
CA GLY A 332 10.05 -12.02 1.76
C GLY A 332 10.13 -10.81 0.85
N VAL A 333 11.33 -10.38 0.43
CA VAL A 333 11.49 -9.32 -0.58
C VAL A 333 10.78 -9.71 -1.87
N GLU A 334 10.22 -8.74 -2.60
CA GLU A 334 9.45 -9.01 -3.81
C GLU A 334 10.35 -9.51 -4.94
N TYR A 335 11.59 -9.01 -5.02
CA TYR A 335 12.56 -9.41 -6.03
C TYR A 335 13.94 -9.65 -5.43
N ILE A 336 14.66 -10.65 -5.97
CA ILE A 336 16.09 -10.86 -5.72
C ILE A 336 16.82 -10.90 -7.05
N VAL A 337 17.95 -10.19 -7.13
CA VAL A 337 18.89 -10.29 -8.23
C VAL A 337 19.90 -11.40 -7.93
N ILE A 338 20.06 -12.33 -8.86
CA ILE A 338 21.00 -13.45 -8.78
C ILE A 338 22.00 -13.32 -9.92
N ASP A 339 23.29 -13.28 -9.61
CA ASP A 339 24.34 -13.30 -10.61
C ASP A 339 24.47 -14.71 -11.19
N LEU A 340 24.28 -14.81 -12.51
CA LEU A 340 24.30 -16.07 -13.23
C LEU A 340 25.71 -16.50 -13.66
N GLU A 341 26.75 -15.76 -13.29
CA GLU A 341 28.14 -16.23 -13.41
C GLU A 341 28.47 -17.31 -12.36
N HIS A 342 27.69 -17.41 -11.27
CA HIS A 342 27.83 -18.46 -10.26
C HIS A 342 27.43 -19.86 -10.76
N SER A 343 27.78 -20.86 -9.95
CA SER A 343 27.48 -22.27 -10.20
C SER A 343 25.97 -22.54 -10.36
N SER A 344 25.60 -23.29 -11.41
CA SER A 344 24.19 -23.53 -11.74
C SER A 344 23.43 -24.26 -10.60
N ASP A 345 24.07 -25.15 -9.85
CA ASP A 345 23.42 -25.92 -8.80
C ASP A 345 22.92 -25.05 -7.64
N ARG A 346 23.75 -24.12 -7.16
CA ARG A 346 23.38 -23.20 -6.08
C ARG A 346 22.31 -22.22 -6.53
N VAL A 347 22.43 -21.70 -7.75
CA VAL A 347 21.41 -20.83 -8.37
C VAL A 347 20.08 -21.57 -8.47
N MET A 348 20.05 -22.81 -8.98
CA MET A 348 18.83 -23.61 -9.07
C MET A 348 18.21 -23.88 -7.69
N GLN A 349 19.02 -24.18 -6.68
CA GLN A 349 18.54 -24.36 -5.31
C GLN A 349 17.87 -23.09 -4.75
N LEU A 350 18.49 -21.93 -4.96
CA LEU A 350 17.93 -20.64 -4.54
C LEU A 350 16.62 -20.33 -5.29
N VAL A 351 16.58 -20.52 -6.62
CA VAL A 351 15.38 -20.32 -7.44
C VAL A 351 14.25 -21.24 -7.00
N ARG A 352 14.54 -22.52 -6.71
CA ARG A 352 13.55 -23.48 -6.19
C ARG A 352 13.02 -23.09 -4.81
N SER A 353 13.81 -22.42 -3.96
CA SER A 353 13.38 -22.00 -2.61
C SER A 353 12.75 -20.60 -2.56
N SER A 354 12.62 -19.93 -3.71
CA SER A 354 12.21 -18.52 -3.80
C SER A 354 10.75 -18.25 -3.38
N GLY A 355 9.87 -19.25 -3.48
CA GLY A 355 8.44 -19.10 -3.20
C GLY A 355 7.81 -18.02 -4.06
N ARG A 356 7.30 -16.97 -3.42
CA ARG A 356 6.66 -15.83 -4.10
C ARG A 356 7.64 -14.71 -4.46
N THR A 357 8.86 -14.74 -3.97
CA THR A 357 9.90 -13.81 -4.39
C THR A 357 10.28 -14.09 -5.84
N LYS A 358 10.27 -13.06 -6.68
CA LYS A 358 10.66 -13.18 -8.09
C LYS A 358 12.17 -13.06 -8.22
N THR A 359 12.76 -13.93 -9.02
CA THR A 359 14.19 -14.01 -9.25
C THR A 359 14.57 -13.33 -10.56
N ILE A 360 15.52 -12.41 -10.48
CA ILE A 360 16.07 -11.67 -11.61
C ILE A 360 17.46 -12.26 -11.90
N GLY A 361 17.56 -13.11 -12.92
CA GLY A 361 18.83 -13.65 -13.38
C GLY A 361 19.65 -12.56 -14.06
N HIS A 362 20.86 -12.29 -13.57
CA HIS A 362 21.64 -11.13 -13.95
C HIS A 362 22.95 -11.50 -14.64
N TYR A 363 23.22 -10.85 -15.77
CA TYR A 363 24.50 -10.79 -16.44
C TYR A 363 25.00 -9.34 -16.48
N LEU A 364 26.24 -9.12 -16.02
CA LEU A 364 26.87 -7.80 -15.97
C LEU A 364 28.23 -7.83 -16.67
N HIS A 365 28.34 -7.18 -17.81
CA HIS A 365 29.61 -7.00 -18.51
C HIS A 365 30.14 -5.58 -18.22
N ARG A 366 31.01 -5.45 -17.22
CA ARG A 366 31.55 -4.14 -16.78
C ARG A 366 32.61 -3.55 -17.71
N VAL A 367 33.34 -4.41 -18.40
CA VAL A 367 34.38 -4.01 -19.34
C VAL A 367 33.83 -4.21 -20.74
N GLU A 368 34.08 -3.23 -21.62
CA GLU A 368 33.72 -3.36 -23.03
C GLU A 368 34.47 -4.56 -23.63
N ASN A 369 33.71 -5.54 -24.11
CA ASN A 369 34.23 -6.70 -24.79
C ASN A 369 33.91 -6.62 -26.29
N SER A 370 34.57 -7.47 -27.09
CA SER A 370 34.37 -7.54 -28.55
C SER A 370 32.98 -8.05 -28.94
N TRP A 371 32.25 -8.69 -28.02
CA TRP A 371 30.93 -9.25 -28.31
C TRP A 371 29.83 -8.19 -28.13
N GLY A 372 29.02 -7.99 -29.16
CA GLY A 372 27.88 -7.05 -29.16
C GLY A 372 26.56 -7.67 -28.73
N TRP A 373 25.47 -6.91 -28.73
CA TRP A 373 24.12 -7.42 -28.42
C TRP A 373 23.59 -8.45 -29.42
N ASP A 374 24.13 -8.45 -30.64
CA ASP A 374 23.77 -9.40 -31.69
C ASP A 374 24.46 -10.76 -31.61
N ASP A 375 25.41 -10.91 -30.68
CA ASP A 375 26.17 -12.15 -30.49
C ASP A 375 25.29 -13.28 -29.91
N GLU A 376 25.46 -14.50 -30.41
CA GLU A 376 24.68 -15.67 -29.99
C GLU A 376 24.79 -15.98 -28.49
N SER A 377 25.90 -15.60 -27.85
CA SER A 377 26.07 -15.75 -26.39
C SER A 377 24.95 -15.11 -25.59
N ARG A 378 24.30 -14.03 -26.07
CA ARG A 378 23.20 -13.36 -25.37
C ARG A 378 21.95 -14.24 -25.33
N MET A 379 21.66 -14.93 -26.44
CA MET A 379 20.56 -15.87 -26.50
C MET A 379 20.86 -17.14 -25.70
N ILE A 380 22.12 -17.59 -25.64
CA ILE A 380 22.54 -18.69 -24.76
C ILE A 380 22.33 -18.31 -23.29
N GLN A 381 22.76 -17.11 -22.89
CA GLN A 381 22.54 -16.56 -21.54
C GLN A 381 21.05 -16.43 -21.20
N TYR A 382 20.23 -15.93 -22.12
CA TYR A 382 18.77 -15.86 -21.95
C TYR A 382 18.16 -17.26 -21.74
N ARG A 383 18.50 -18.23 -22.61
CA ARG A 383 18.00 -19.61 -22.50
C ARG A 383 18.46 -20.30 -21.22
N ARG A 384 19.67 -19.99 -20.73
CA ARG A 384 20.17 -20.48 -19.44
C ARG A 384 19.33 -19.94 -18.28
N ALA A 385 19.00 -18.65 -18.28
CA ALA A 385 18.13 -18.10 -17.24
C ALA A 385 16.71 -18.69 -17.30
N GLU A 386 16.17 -18.92 -18.50
CA GLU A 386 14.89 -19.62 -18.71
C GLU A 386 14.94 -21.06 -18.18
N SER A 387 16.01 -21.82 -18.49
CA SER A 387 16.13 -23.22 -18.06
C SER A 387 16.33 -23.39 -16.56
N ILE A 388 16.99 -22.43 -15.90
CA ILE A 388 17.14 -22.37 -14.44
C ILE A 388 15.79 -22.06 -13.75
N GLY A 389 14.86 -21.40 -14.45
CA GLY A 389 13.55 -21.00 -13.93
C GLY A 389 13.52 -19.60 -13.32
N CYS A 390 14.39 -18.69 -13.77
CA CYS A 390 14.31 -17.29 -13.40
C CYS A 390 12.99 -16.66 -13.86
N ASP A 391 12.47 -15.69 -13.10
CA ASP A 391 11.23 -14.98 -13.46
C ASP A 391 11.48 -13.83 -14.43
N ILE A 392 12.66 -13.21 -14.35
CA ILE A 392 13.09 -12.05 -15.15
C ILE A 392 14.58 -12.24 -15.49
N VAL A 393 15.03 -11.73 -16.64
CA VAL A 393 16.45 -11.68 -17.00
C VAL A 393 16.94 -10.24 -17.13
N ARG A 394 18.11 -9.93 -16.57
CA ARG A 394 18.74 -8.61 -16.64
C ARG A 394 20.12 -8.66 -17.28
N PHE A 395 20.26 -7.98 -18.42
CA PHE A 395 21.52 -7.71 -19.09
C PHE A 395 21.93 -6.25 -18.89
N ALA A 396 23.11 -6.03 -18.35
CA ALA A 396 23.74 -4.72 -18.32
C ALA A 396 25.16 -4.81 -18.90
N ARG A 397 25.49 -3.90 -19.81
CA ARG A 397 26.78 -3.91 -20.53
C ARG A 397 27.36 -2.51 -20.62
N ALA A 398 28.62 -2.33 -20.27
CA ALA A 398 29.33 -1.08 -20.54
C ALA A 398 29.55 -0.88 -22.05
N THR A 399 29.37 0.36 -22.53
CA THR A 399 29.66 0.72 -23.92
C THR A 399 30.35 2.07 -24.00
N SER A 400 31.25 2.21 -24.99
CA SER A 400 31.80 3.49 -25.44
C SER A 400 31.16 3.99 -26.74
N LYS A 401 30.19 3.26 -27.32
CA LYS A 401 29.63 3.52 -28.66
C LYS A 401 28.13 3.77 -28.60
N GLU A 402 27.68 4.90 -29.14
CA GLU A 402 26.24 5.23 -29.17
C GLU A 402 25.43 4.28 -30.07
N SER A 403 26.05 3.74 -31.12
CA SER A 403 25.45 2.75 -32.03
C SER A 403 25.02 1.47 -31.31
N ASP A 404 25.61 1.14 -30.17
CA ASP A 404 25.25 -0.05 -29.39
C ASP A 404 23.85 0.04 -28.77
N ASN A 405 23.24 1.23 -28.69
CA ASN A 405 21.87 1.36 -28.19
C ASN A 405 20.84 0.81 -29.19
N GLU A 406 21.10 0.92 -30.50
CA GLU A 406 20.23 0.39 -31.55
C GLU A 406 20.19 -1.15 -31.48
N THR A 407 21.34 -1.77 -31.22
CA THR A 407 21.47 -3.24 -31.18
C THR A 407 20.79 -3.87 -29.96
N VAL A 408 20.62 -3.12 -28.86
CA VAL A 408 19.76 -3.53 -27.73
C VAL A 408 18.32 -3.79 -28.20
N ARG A 409 17.77 -2.91 -29.05
CA ARG A 409 16.40 -3.09 -29.57
C ARG A 409 16.32 -4.31 -30.48
N GLY A 410 17.34 -4.55 -31.31
CA GLY A 410 17.43 -5.75 -32.14
C GLY A 410 17.40 -7.03 -31.30
N PHE A 411 18.17 -7.08 -30.22
CA PHE A 411 18.15 -8.18 -29.26
C PHE A 411 16.78 -8.37 -28.59
N LEU A 412 16.16 -7.28 -28.10
CA LEU A 412 14.84 -7.36 -27.48
C LEU A 412 13.77 -7.87 -28.44
N ARG A 413 13.75 -7.41 -29.70
CA ARG A 413 12.82 -7.91 -30.74
C ARG A 413 12.98 -9.42 -30.99
N LYS A 414 14.22 -9.94 -30.95
CA LYS A 414 14.49 -11.39 -31.08
C LYS A 414 13.89 -12.18 -29.91
N ILE A 415 13.79 -11.59 -28.72
CA ILE A 415 13.17 -12.23 -27.55
C ILE A 415 11.65 -12.07 -27.58
N GLU A 416 11.15 -10.88 -27.92
CA GLU A 416 9.71 -10.58 -28.01
C GLU A 416 9.00 -11.47 -29.07
N SER A 417 9.73 -11.97 -30.07
CA SER A 417 9.21 -12.94 -31.03
C SER A 417 9.00 -14.35 -30.48
N ILE A 418 9.55 -14.67 -29.29
CA ILE A 418 9.41 -15.97 -28.64
C ILE A 418 8.12 -15.98 -27.80
N PRO A 419 7.15 -16.86 -28.09
CA PRO A 419 5.92 -16.94 -27.32
C PRO A 419 6.17 -17.26 -25.84
N GLY A 420 5.59 -16.43 -24.96
CA GLY A 420 5.74 -16.55 -23.51
C GLY A 420 7.18 -16.39 -23.04
N HIS A 421 7.97 -15.54 -23.71
CA HIS A 421 9.31 -15.18 -23.27
C HIS A 421 9.32 -14.63 -21.83
N LEU A 422 10.47 -14.74 -21.16
CA LEU A 422 10.67 -14.07 -19.88
C LEU A 422 10.68 -12.55 -20.09
N PRO A 423 10.17 -11.75 -19.13
CA PRO A 423 10.45 -10.33 -19.07
C PRO A 423 11.96 -10.06 -19.07
N VAL A 424 12.42 -9.11 -19.88
CA VAL A 424 13.84 -8.77 -20.04
C VAL A 424 14.10 -7.32 -19.69
N ILE A 425 15.13 -7.11 -18.89
CA ILE A 425 15.76 -5.82 -18.60
C ILE A 425 17.06 -5.79 -19.40
N ALA A 426 17.21 -4.86 -20.32
CA ALA A 426 18.42 -4.78 -21.15
C ALA A 426 18.78 -3.33 -21.45
N TYR A 427 19.99 -2.93 -21.07
CA TYR A 427 20.48 -1.58 -21.32
C TYR A 427 22.01 -1.51 -21.31
N ASN A 428 22.53 -0.45 -21.93
CA ASN A 428 23.94 -0.10 -21.86
C ASN A 428 24.25 0.81 -20.67
N LEU A 429 25.46 0.69 -20.13
CA LEU A 429 26.04 1.51 -19.07
C LEU A 429 27.07 2.48 -19.65
N GLY A 430 27.27 3.62 -18.98
CA GLY A 430 28.20 4.68 -19.39
C GLY A 430 27.50 5.83 -20.11
N ASP A 431 28.27 6.89 -20.42
CA ASP A 431 27.77 8.11 -21.07
C ASP A 431 27.01 7.82 -22.37
N HIS A 432 27.61 6.98 -23.22
CA HIS A 432 27.03 6.61 -24.52
C HIS A 432 25.87 5.59 -24.39
N GLY A 433 25.64 5.00 -23.22
CA GLY A 433 24.58 4.02 -22.99
C GLY A 433 23.24 4.60 -22.56
N ARG A 434 23.17 5.91 -22.26
CA ARG A 434 22.01 6.55 -21.63
C ARG A 434 20.70 6.39 -22.41
N SER A 435 20.75 6.35 -23.74
CA SER A 435 19.55 6.21 -24.57
C SER A 435 18.85 4.85 -24.37
N SER A 436 19.58 3.74 -24.44
CA SER A 436 19.01 2.40 -24.17
C SER A 436 18.58 2.23 -22.71
N LEU A 437 19.29 2.88 -21.78
CA LEU A 437 18.91 2.89 -20.36
C LEU A 437 17.55 3.55 -20.14
N ILE A 438 17.28 4.71 -20.75
CA ILE A 438 15.99 5.41 -20.61
C ILE A 438 14.87 4.64 -21.33
N GLU A 439 15.15 4.04 -22.48
CA GLU A 439 14.16 3.28 -23.26
C GLU A 439 13.81 1.91 -22.65
N ASN A 440 14.64 1.39 -21.74
CA ASN A 440 14.34 0.17 -21.01
C ASN A 440 12.98 0.27 -20.29
N ARG A 441 12.18 -0.79 -20.40
CA ARG A 441 10.78 -0.79 -19.92
C ARG A 441 10.65 -1.22 -18.46
N ILE A 442 11.45 -2.18 -18.02
CA ILE A 442 11.26 -2.86 -16.74
C ILE A 442 12.39 -2.49 -15.80
N PHE A 443 12.04 -1.95 -14.62
CA PHE A 443 12.99 -1.61 -13.55
C PHE A 443 14.22 -0.85 -14.02
N THR A 444 14.02 0.18 -14.86
CA THR A 444 15.09 1.09 -15.25
C THR A 444 15.74 1.67 -13.99
N PRO A 445 17.04 1.44 -13.76
CA PRO A 445 17.68 1.91 -12.55
C PRO A 445 17.78 3.43 -12.59
N VAL A 446 17.34 4.07 -11.51
CA VAL A 446 17.30 5.53 -11.37
C VAL A 446 17.96 5.99 -10.08
N THR A 447 18.38 7.25 -10.06
CA THR A 447 18.86 7.96 -8.88
C THR A 447 17.85 9.01 -8.41
N HIS A 448 18.17 9.73 -7.34
CA HIS A 448 17.40 10.85 -6.82
C HIS A 448 18.34 11.99 -6.40
N PRO A 449 17.98 13.28 -6.59
CA PRO A 449 18.86 14.42 -6.30
C PRO A 449 19.47 14.43 -4.89
N ILE A 450 18.72 13.99 -3.88
CA ILE A 450 19.21 13.95 -2.48
C ILE A 450 20.37 12.95 -2.27
N MET A 451 20.54 12.00 -3.19
CA MET A 451 21.61 11.00 -3.10
C MET A 451 22.93 11.48 -3.73
N ASN A 452 22.98 12.68 -4.31
CA ASN A 452 24.16 13.26 -4.96
C ASN A 452 25.35 13.45 -3.99
N SER A 453 25.11 13.58 -2.68
CA SER A 453 26.16 13.66 -1.65
C SER A 453 26.79 12.31 -1.27
N THR A 454 26.22 11.18 -1.71
CA THR A 454 26.68 9.81 -1.36
C THR A 454 27.48 9.12 -2.47
N VAL A 455 27.98 9.90 -3.44
CA VAL A 455 28.57 9.43 -4.73
C VAL A 455 30.00 8.87 -4.60
N SER A 456 30.60 8.85 -3.42
CA SER A 456 32.07 8.79 -3.25
C SER A 456 32.84 7.51 -3.69
N LYS A 457 32.27 6.47 -4.32
CA LYS A 457 33.07 5.31 -4.78
C LYS A 457 32.74 4.63 -6.12
N SER A 458 31.51 4.70 -6.63
CA SER A 458 31.19 4.02 -7.92
C SER A 458 30.99 5.02 -9.06
N GLN A 459 31.89 4.99 -10.05
CA GLN A 459 31.80 5.79 -11.28
C GLN A 459 30.46 5.59 -12.04
N LEU A 460 29.79 4.43 -11.87
CA LEU A 460 28.52 4.10 -12.51
C LEU A 460 27.31 4.98 -12.11
N ARG A 461 27.32 5.61 -10.92
CA ARG A 461 26.20 6.46 -10.47
C ARG A 461 26.17 7.82 -11.15
N GLN A 462 27.29 8.27 -11.73
CA GLN A 462 27.38 9.54 -12.44
C GLN A 462 26.41 9.60 -13.64
N PHE A 463 25.98 8.44 -14.15
CA PHE A 463 25.24 8.33 -15.40
C PHE A 463 23.77 7.91 -15.24
N LEU A 464 23.32 7.59 -14.01
CA LEU A 464 21.92 7.21 -13.79
C LEU A 464 20.99 8.43 -13.88
N PRO A 465 19.91 8.40 -14.68
CA PRO A 465 18.92 9.46 -14.69
C PRO A 465 18.08 9.44 -13.41
N THR A 466 17.43 10.56 -13.09
CA THR A 466 16.28 10.53 -12.17
C THR A 466 15.06 9.93 -12.88
N ALA A 467 14.09 9.41 -12.12
CA ALA A 467 12.84 8.92 -12.73
C ALA A 467 12.06 10.01 -13.48
N ALA A 468 12.14 11.26 -13.00
CA ALA A 468 11.53 12.41 -13.67
C ALA A 468 12.21 12.68 -15.02
N GLU A 469 13.55 12.74 -15.06
CA GLU A 469 14.31 12.89 -16.32
C GLU A 469 14.00 11.78 -17.32
N ALA A 470 14.03 10.53 -16.87
CA ALA A 470 13.74 9.39 -17.73
C ALA A 470 12.32 9.48 -18.30
N ARG A 471 11.33 9.89 -17.50
CA ARG A 471 9.94 10.03 -17.94
C ARG A 471 9.74 11.20 -18.90
N GLN A 472 10.37 12.35 -18.63
CA GLN A 472 10.33 13.52 -19.54
C GLN A 472 10.84 13.15 -20.92
N GLU A 473 11.92 12.36 -20.99
CA GLU A 473 12.48 11.91 -22.24
C GLU A 473 11.53 10.99 -23.02
N LEU A 474 10.73 10.16 -22.33
CA LEU A 474 9.68 9.36 -22.98
C LEU A 474 8.57 10.23 -23.58
N TYR A 475 8.17 11.34 -22.93
CA TYR A 475 7.25 12.32 -23.52
C TYR A 475 7.88 13.02 -24.73
N ARG A 476 9.14 13.45 -24.62
CA ARG A 476 9.88 14.10 -25.72
C ARG A 476 9.99 13.21 -26.95
N LYS A 477 10.15 11.90 -26.76
CA LYS A 477 10.18 10.87 -27.81
C LYS A 477 8.78 10.43 -28.29
N SER A 478 7.69 11.01 -27.77
CA SER A 478 6.30 10.60 -28.08
C SER A 478 6.01 9.12 -27.77
N ILE A 479 6.78 8.53 -26.86
CA ILE A 479 6.52 7.19 -26.31
C ILE A 479 5.38 7.27 -25.31
N LEU A 480 5.29 8.35 -24.53
CA LEU A 480 4.14 8.73 -23.73
C LEU A 480 3.50 9.97 -24.33
N ASP A 481 2.18 10.05 -24.30
CA ASP A 481 1.46 11.16 -24.90
C ASP A 481 0.99 12.12 -23.79
N PRO A 482 1.14 13.45 -23.96
CA PRO A 482 0.53 14.42 -23.05
C PRO A 482 -0.99 14.26 -23.00
N LEU A 483 -1.55 14.23 -21.79
CA LEU A 483 -2.98 14.09 -21.56
C LEU A 483 -3.55 15.25 -20.75
N HIS A 484 -4.79 15.58 -21.05
CA HIS A 484 -5.57 16.61 -20.39
C HIS A 484 -6.49 16.01 -19.33
N PHE A 485 -6.30 16.41 -18.08
CA PHE A 485 -7.12 16.01 -16.94
C PHE A 485 -8.01 17.16 -16.47
N VAL A 486 -9.20 16.82 -16.00
CA VAL A 486 -10.20 17.85 -15.65
C VAL A 486 -10.89 17.59 -14.31
N HIS A 487 -11.27 18.67 -13.62
CA HIS A 487 -12.18 18.63 -12.50
C HIS A 487 -13.52 19.26 -12.90
N LEU A 488 -14.58 18.45 -12.87
CA LEU A 488 -15.88 18.78 -13.43
C LEU A 488 -16.95 18.87 -12.34
N GLY A 489 -17.68 19.97 -12.32
CA GLY A 489 -18.82 20.17 -11.43
C GLY A 489 -19.53 21.50 -11.64
N ALA A 490 -20.60 21.74 -10.89
CA ALA A 490 -21.37 22.98 -11.00
C ALA A 490 -20.64 24.19 -10.37
N SER A 491 -19.77 23.94 -9.39
CA SER A 491 -18.96 24.97 -8.72
C SER A 491 -17.57 24.45 -8.42
N VAL A 492 -16.59 24.80 -9.25
CA VAL A 492 -15.22 24.27 -9.19
C VAL A 492 -14.12 25.34 -9.09
N ALA A 493 -14.47 26.63 -9.17
CA ALA A 493 -13.51 27.73 -9.22
C ALA A 493 -12.60 27.83 -7.98
N TYR A 494 -13.09 27.43 -6.80
CA TYR A 494 -12.34 27.43 -5.54
C TYR A 494 -11.53 26.14 -5.31
N SER A 495 -11.56 25.19 -6.26
CA SER A 495 -10.93 23.89 -6.06
C SER A 495 -9.41 23.99 -6.07
N LEU A 496 -8.76 23.33 -5.13
CA LEU A 496 -7.30 23.21 -5.06
C LEU A 496 -6.77 22.01 -5.85
N SER A 497 -7.65 21.22 -6.48
CA SER A 497 -7.25 20.07 -7.31
C SER A 497 -6.25 20.43 -8.42
N PRO A 498 -6.45 21.50 -9.21
CA PRO A 498 -5.49 21.87 -10.25
C PRO A 498 -4.08 22.11 -9.70
N ALA A 499 -3.94 22.85 -8.61
CA ALA A 499 -2.63 23.11 -7.99
C ALA A 499 -1.96 21.80 -7.57
N MET A 500 -2.66 20.95 -6.82
CA MET A 500 -2.13 19.65 -6.38
C MET A 500 -1.69 18.75 -7.55
N HIS A 501 -2.54 18.59 -8.56
CA HIS A 501 -2.29 17.67 -9.68
C HIS A 501 -1.17 18.19 -10.59
N ASN A 502 -1.15 19.48 -10.93
CA ASN A 502 -0.11 20.06 -11.78
C ASN A 502 1.27 19.99 -11.11
N THR A 503 1.37 20.31 -9.82
CA THR A 503 2.63 20.13 -9.07
C THR A 503 3.05 18.67 -9.03
N ALA A 504 2.10 17.73 -8.91
CA ALA A 504 2.43 16.30 -8.94
C ALA A 504 2.93 15.84 -10.32
N TYR A 505 2.34 16.33 -11.41
CA TYR A 505 2.81 16.06 -12.77
C TYR A 505 4.23 16.59 -12.98
N GLU A 506 4.51 17.82 -12.56
CA GLU A 506 5.84 18.44 -12.65
C GLU A 506 6.90 17.64 -11.89
N VAL A 507 6.66 17.32 -10.61
CA VAL A 507 7.59 16.54 -9.77
C VAL A 507 7.85 15.16 -10.35
N CYS A 508 6.83 14.54 -10.97
CA CYS A 508 6.97 13.25 -11.61
C CYS A 508 7.53 13.33 -13.04
N GLY A 509 7.88 14.50 -13.57
CA GLY A 509 8.40 14.65 -14.94
C GLY A 509 7.37 14.30 -16.02
N MET A 510 6.10 14.64 -15.81
CA MET A 510 5.02 14.42 -16.76
C MET A 510 4.65 15.71 -17.48
N SER A 511 4.29 15.60 -18.77
CA SER A 511 3.81 16.73 -19.59
C SER A 511 2.28 16.88 -19.59
N ASN A 512 1.61 16.33 -18.58
CA ASN A 512 0.15 16.40 -18.44
C ASN A 512 -0.28 17.72 -17.79
N ASP A 513 -1.54 18.10 -18.00
CA ASP A 513 -2.14 19.25 -17.31
C ASP A 513 -3.47 18.90 -16.63
N PHE A 514 -3.84 19.69 -15.63
CA PHE A 514 -5.08 19.55 -14.87
C PHE A 514 -5.82 20.89 -14.76
N GLN A 515 -7.09 20.93 -15.15
CA GLN A 515 -7.91 22.14 -15.12
C GLN A 515 -9.29 21.92 -14.49
N SER A 516 -9.87 22.98 -13.91
CA SER A 516 -11.25 22.95 -13.41
C SER A 516 -12.20 23.53 -14.45
N LEU A 517 -13.22 22.77 -14.87
CA LEU A 517 -14.23 23.22 -15.83
C LEU A 517 -15.62 23.15 -15.22
N LYS A 518 -16.37 24.25 -15.33
CA LYS A 518 -17.76 24.30 -14.88
C LYS A 518 -18.65 23.60 -15.92
N VAL A 519 -19.50 22.69 -15.44
CA VAL A 519 -20.49 21.98 -16.26
C VAL A 519 -21.88 22.12 -15.66
N LYS A 520 -22.90 22.10 -16.50
CA LYS A 520 -24.32 22.24 -16.12
C LYS A 520 -25.05 20.91 -16.18
N SER A 521 -24.60 19.98 -17.03
CA SER A 521 -25.25 18.70 -17.26
C SER A 521 -24.27 17.52 -17.31
N VAL A 522 -24.81 16.31 -17.24
CA VAL A 522 -24.04 15.07 -17.50
C VAL A 522 -23.61 14.98 -18.97
N ASP A 523 -24.37 15.58 -19.90
CA ASP A 523 -24.03 15.57 -21.32
C ASP A 523 -22.85 16.51 -21.61
N ASP A 524 -22.71 17.61 -20.87
CA ASP A 524 -21.51 18.47 -20.92
C ASP A 524 -20.25 17.68 -20.50
N ILE A 525 -20.37 16.85 -19.44
CA ILE A 525 -19.29 15.96 -19.00
C ILE A 525 -18.92 15.00 -20.12
N HIS A 526 -19.92 14.38 -20.76
CA HIS A 526 -19.67 13.48 -21.88
C HIS A 526 -18.94 14.18 -23.03
N ALA A 527 -19.40 15.36 -23.44
CA ALA A 527 -18.79 16.14 -24.52
C ALA A 527 -17.31 16.47 -24.26
N ILE A 528 -16.98 16.91 -23.04
CA ILE A 528 -15.59 17.20 -22.65
C ILE A 528 -14.74 15.91 -22.67
N CYS A 529 -15.28 14.81 -22.15
CA CYS A 529 -14.58 13.55 -22.02
C CYS A 529 -14.45 12.76 -23.35
N GLN A 530 -14.98 13.25 -24.47
CA GLN A 530 -14.81 12.64 -25.79
C GLN A 530 -13.53 13.08 -26.52
N ARG A 531 -12.81 14.08 -25.99
CA ARG A 531 -11.57 14.55 -26.63
C ARG A 531 -10.51 13.44 -26.67
N PRO A 532 -9.72 13.32 -27.76
CA PRO A 532 -8.70 12.27 -27.87
C PRO A 532 -7.60 12.33 -26.80
N ASP A 533 -7.33 13.54 -26.29
CA ASP A 533 -6.34 13.84 -25.26
C ASP A 533 -6.88 13.73 -23.83
N PHE A 534 -8.17 13.39 -23.65
CA PHE A 534 -8.76 13.22 -22.31
C PHE A 534 -8.04 12.11 -21.54
N GLY A 535 -7.43 12.44 -20.40
CA GLY A 535 -6.71 11.49 -19.53
C GLY A 535 -7.53 10.99 -18.35
N GLY A 536 -8.53 11.76 -17.90
CA GLY A 536 -9.37 11.41 -16.77
C GLY A 536 -10.04 12.62 -16.13
N ALA A 537 -11.08 12.40 -15.34
CA ALA A 537 -11.81 13.47 -14.67
C ALA A 537 -12.03 13.20 -13.17
N ALA A 538 -11.85 14.22 -12.35
CA ALA A 538 -12.41 14.29 -11.01
C ALA A 538 -13.83 14.89 -11.10
N ILE A 539 -14.84 14.16 -10.64
CA ILE A 539 -16.24 14.58 -10.68
C ILE A 539 -16.65 15.06 -9.29
N THR A 540 -17.20 16.27 -9.20
CA THR A 540 -17.74 16.83 -7.96
C THR A 540 -19.25 17.06 -8.05
N GLN A 541 -19.82 17.67 -7.00
CA GLN A 541 -21.25 17.95 -6.91
C GLN A 541 -21.78 18.75 -8.12
N PRO A 542 -23.01 18.47 -8.57
CA PRO A 542 -23.95 17.44 -8.10
C PRO A 542 -23.84 16.08 -8.84
N PHE A 543 -22.83 15.87 -9.69
CA PHE A 543 -22.87 14.82 -10.72
C PHE A 543 -22.43 13.42 -10.28
N LYS A 544 -21.86 13.25 -9.07
CA LYS A 544 -21.27 11.98 -8.60
C LYS A 544 -22.21 10.77 -8.68
N VAL A 545 -23.51 10.97 -8.45
CA VAL A 545 -24.53 9.91 -8.56
C VAL A 545 -25.10 9.84 -9.98
N GLN A 546 -25.34 10.99 -10.61
CA GLN A 546 -25.99 11.08 -11.92
C GLN A 546 -25.15 10.44 -13.04
N ILE A 547 -23.84 10.63 -13.01
CA ILE A 547 -22.90 10.12 -14.02
C ILE A 547 -22.86 8.58 -14.08
N MET A 548 -23.30 7.89 -13.02
CA MET A 548 -23.24 6.42 -12.96
C MET A 548 -23.98 5.72 -14.10
N SER A 549 -25.06 6.34 -14.59
CA SER A 549 -25.88 5.84 -15.70
C SER A 549 -25.16 5.85 -17.05
N ARG A 550 -24.11 6.67 -17.21
CA ARG A 550 -23.31 6.80 -18.43
C ARG A 550 -22.01 6.00 -18.41
N ILE A 551 -21.73 5.30 -17.31
CA ILE A 551 -20.49 4.55 -17.11
C ILE A 551 -20.80 3.06 -17.25
N GLY A 552 -20.02 2.32 -18.04
CA GLY A 552 -20.14 0.86 -18.13
C GLY A 552 -19.47 0.20 -16.92
N PRO A 553 -18.17 -0.15 -17.03
CA PRO A 553 -17.42 -0.80 -15.94
C PRO A 553 -17.13 0.18 -14.79
N LYS A 554 -17.16 -0.35 -13.56
CA LYS A 554 -16.94 0.40 -12.31
C LYS A 554 -16.15 -0.44 -11.33
N SER A 555 -15.38 0.21 -10.46
CA SER A 555 -14.73 -0.44 -9.33
C SER A 555 -15.74 -1.09 -8.38
N TYR A 556 -15.28 -2.04 -7.58
CA TYR A 556 -16.10 -2.61 -6.50
C TYR A 556 -16.58 -1.50 -5.54
N HIS A 557 -15.70 -0.58 -5.19
CA HIS A 557 -16.00 0.52 -4.27
C HIS A 557 -17.06 1.46 -4.84
N ALA A 558 -16.96 1.87 -6.10
CA ALA A 558 -17.94 2.74 -6.73
C ALA A 558 -19.32 2.08 -6.83
N LYS A 559 -19.38 0.76 -7.09
CA LYS A 559 -20.64 -0.01 -7.07
C LYS A 559 -21.25 -0.05 -5.66
N ALA A 560 -20.45 -0.39 -4.65
CA ALA A 560 -20.90 -0.45 -3.26
C ALA A 560 -21.39 0.91 -2.73
N ILE A 561 -20.68 1.99 -3.06
CA ILE A 561 -21.02 3.36 -2.66
C ILE A 561 -22.26 3.86 -3.42
N GLY A 562 -22.41 3.49 -4.69
CA GLY A 562 -23.41 4.08 -5.58
C GLY A 562 -23.10 5.54 -5.89
N ALA A 563 -21.80 5.88 -6.08
CA ALA A 563 -21.35 7.18 -6.57
C ALA A 563 -19.95 7.07 -7.17
N VAL A 564 -19.67 7.86 -8.21
CA VAL A 564 -18.36 7.96 -8.89
C VAL A 564 -17.82 9.38 -8.74
N ASN A 565 -16.57 9.51 -8.29
CA ASN A 565 -15.86 10.80 -8.28
C ASN A 565 -14.64 10.80 -9.22
N THR A 566 -14.31 9.68 -9.84
CA THR A 566 -13.11 9.50 -10.66
C THR A 566 -13.50 8.78 -11.95
N LEU A 567 -13.29 9.43 -13.09
CA LEU A 567 -13.61 8.90 -14.41
C LEU A 567 -12.32 8.67 -15.20
N LEU A 568 -12.18 7.51 -15.83
CA LEU A 568 -11.02 7.15 -16.65
C LEU A 568 -11.49 6.73 -18.05
N PRO A 569 -10.80 7.17 -19.12
CA PRO A 569 -11.13 6.78 -20.48
C PRO A 569 -10.83 5.30 -20.70
N LEU A 570 -11.73 4.62 -21.40
CA LEU A 570 -11.47 3.34 -22.05
C LEU A 570 -11.39 3.60 -23.54
N ARG A 571 -10.33 3.10 -24.16
CA ARG A 571 -10.05 3.29 -25.59
C ARG A 571 -10.15 1.94 -26.30
N PRO A 572 -10.37 1.88 -27.62
CA PRO A 572 -10.26 0.62 -28.36
C PRO A 572 -8.85 0.02 -28.24
N SER A 573 -8.73 -1.32 -28.21
CA SER A 573 -7.42 -1.96 -28.32
C SER A 573 -6.89 -1.81 -29.76
N PRO A 574 -5.58 -1.57 -29.98
CA PRO A 574 -4.97 -1.60 -31.31
C PRO A 574 -5.19 -2.94 -32.02
N ASP A 575 -5.29 -4.02 -31.25
CA ASP A 575 -5.47 -5.39 -31.73
C ASP A 575 -6.92 -5.69 -32.16
N GLY A 576 -7.82 -4.69 -32.12
CA GLY A 576 -9.23 -4.84 -32.52
C GLY A 576 -10.12 -5.58 -31.52
N ASN A 577 -9.56 -6.10 -30.42
CA ASN A 577 -10.34 -6.78 -29.38
C ASN A 577 -11.34 -5.83 -28.72
N SER A 578 -12.59 -6.28 -28.63
CA SER A 578 -13.68 -5.55 -27.99
C SER A 578 -13.51 -5.50 -26.47
N LEU A 579 -13.92 -4.39 -25.85
CA LEU A 579 -14.01 -4.25 -24.40
C LEU A 579 -15.09 -5.18 -23.85
N ASP A 580 -14.69 -6.33 -23.31
CA ASP A 580 -15.59 -7.30 -22.68
C ASP A 580 -15.92 -6.98 -21.21
N GLY A 581 -15.26 -5.95 -20.64
CA GLY A 581 -15.45 -5.52 -19.26
C GLY A 581 -14.86 -6.46 -18.21
N THR A 582 -14.12 -7.49 -18.62
CA THR A 582 -13.41 -8.40 -17.71
C THR A 582 -12.28 -7.70 -16.98
N THR A 583 -11.90 -8.22 -15.81
CA THR A 583 -10.74 -7.72 -15.05
C THR A 583 -9.47 -7.69 -15.91
N GLN A 584 -9.24 -8.71 -16.74
CA GLN A 584 -8.07 -8.79 -17.60
C GLN A 584 -8.06 -7.68 -18.67
N SER A 585 -9.19 -7.43 -19.34
CA SER A 585 -9.32 -6.32 -20.28
C SER A 585 -9.06 -4.98 -19.60
N LEU A 586 -9.64 -4.75 -18.42
CA LEU A 586 -9.44 -3.51 -17.66
C LEU A 586 -7.99 -3.32 -17.19
N LEU A 587 -7.28 -4.39 -16.82
CA LEU A 587 -5.86 -4.33 -16.48
C LEU A 587 -4.99 -3.94 -17.69
N GLN A 588 -5.28 -4.48 -18.88
CA GLN A 588 -4.60 -4.07 -20.11
C GLN A 588 -4.83 -2.58 -20.42
N HIS A 589 -6.05 -2.08 -20.21
CA HIS A 589 -6.36 -0.65 -20.34
C HIS A 589 -5.62 0.21 -19.31
N ALA A 590 -5.60 -0.20 -18.05
CA ALA A 590 -4.86 0.48 -17.00
C ALA A 590 -3.36 0.62 -17.37
N ASN A 591 -2.81 -0.39 -18.05
CA ASN A 591 -1.41 -0.36 -18.50
C ASN A 591 -1.14 0.57 -19.69
N ARG A 592 -2.18 0.99 -20.43
CA ARG A 592 -2.09 1.86 -21.61
C ARG A 592 -2.70 3.25 -21.38
N ARG A 593 -2.98 3.63 -20.12
CA ARG A 593 -3.66 4.89 -19.77
C ARG A 593 -2.94 6.17 -20.19
N SER A 594 -1.63 6.12 -20.48
CA SER A 594 -0.81 7.27 -20.92
C SER A 594 -0.77 7.47 -22.44
N LYS A 595 -1.85 7.07 -23.13
CA LYS A 595 -1.98 7.18 -24.59
C LYS A 595 -3.21 7.99 -24.97
N THR A 596 -3.06 8.78 -26.03
CA THR A 596 -4.14 9.51 -26.70
C THR A 596 -4.92 8.57 -27.63
N GLY A 597 -6.12 8.97 -28.01
CA GLY A 597 -6.93 8.23 -28.99
C GLY A 597 -8.43 8.39 -28.77
N PRO A 598 -9.28 7.78 -29.59
CA PRO A 598 -10.73 7.86 -29.39
C PRO A 598 -11.14 7.20 -28.07
N VAL A 599 -12.09 7.83 -27.36
CA VAL A 599 -12.68 7.29 -26.13
C VAL A 599 -13.93 6.49 -26.50
N SER A 600 -13.95 5.20 -26.18
CA SER A 600 -15.09 4.31 -26.47
C SER A 600 -16.05 4.17 -25.30
N ALA A 601 -15.52 4.21 -24.07
CA ALA A 601 -16.31 4.07 -22.85
C ALA A 601 -15.57 4.71 -21.67
N TYR A 602 -16.19 4.64 -20.49
CA TYR A 602 -15.59 5.13 -19.25
C TYR A 602 -15.55 4.05 -18.18
N TYR A 603 -14.47 4.06 -17.41
CA TYR A 603 -14.38 3.38 -16.13
C TYR A 603 -14.62 4.37 -14.99
N GLY A 604 -15.45 3.98 -14.01
CA GLY A 604 -15.77 4.80 -12.84
C GLY A 604 -15.22 4.25 -11.53
N ASP A 605 -14.56 5.10 -10.75
CA ASP A 605 -14.09 4.81 -9.39
C ASP A 605 -14.53 5.89 -8.38
N ASN A 606 -14.33 5.61 -7.09
CA ASN A 606 -14.59 6.53 -6.00
C ASN A 606 -13.39 6.60 -5.06
N THR A 607 -12.77 7.77 -4.92
CA THR A 607 -11.65 8.00 -3.99
C THR A 607 -12.03 8.82 -2.76
N ASP A 608 -13.26 9.34 -2.70
CA ASP A 608 -13.73 10.13 -1.55
C ASP A 608 -13.65 9.29 -0.27
N PHE A 609 -14.04 8.01 -0.35
CA PHE A 609 -14.01 7.11 0.82
C PHE A 609 -12.59 6.89 1.33
N ILE A 610 -11.57 6.94 0.46
CA ILE A 610 -10.16 6.79 0.84
C ILE A 610 -9.74 7.96 1.71
N GLY A 611 -10.08 9.18 1.30
CA GLY A 611 -9.79 10.39 2.08
C GLY A 611 -10.48 10.36 3.45
N ILE A 612 -11.79 10.08 3.46
CA ILE A 612 -12.57 10.02 4.70
C ILE A 612 -12.06 8.92 5.65
N THR A 613 -11.82 7.71 5.12
CA THR A 613 -11.30 6.58 5.90
C THR A 613 -9.94 6.92 6.50
N THR A 614 -9.08 7.55 5.72
CA THR A 614 -7.72 7.90 6.14
C THR A 614 -7.74 8.92 7.27
N CYS A 615 -8.55 9.98 7.14
CA CYS A 615 -8.66 11.01 8.17
C CYS A 615 -9.34 10.50 9.45
N LEU A 616 -10.41 9.72 9.34
CA LEU A 616 -11.04 9.07 10.49
C LEU A 616 -10.04 8.14 11.20
N ARG A 617 -9.37 7.26 10.46
CA ARG A 617 -8.40 6.30 11.03
C ARG A 617 -7.26 7.00 11.78
N ARG A 618 -6.73 8.10 11.24
CA ARG A 618 -5.63 8.87 11.86
C ARG A 618 -6.05 9.55 13.15
N ASN A 619 -7.30 10.03 13.22
CA ASN A 619 -7.76 10.92 14.29
C ASN A 619 -8.63 10.23 15.35
N ILE A 620 -9.06 8.97 15.15
CA ILE A 620 -9.78 8.19 16.17
C ILE A 620 -8.84 7.86 17.34
N SER A 621 -9.27 8.23 18.55
CA SER A 621 -8.52 7.94 19.77
C SER A 621 -8.49 6.43 20.07
N PRO A 622 -7.46 5.92 20.77
CA PRO A 622 -7.40 4.52 21.19
C PRO A 622 -8.59 4.06 22.06
N ARG A 623 -9.27 4.99 22.76
CA ARG A 623 -10.49 4.68 23.53
C ARG A 623 -11.70 4.42 22.64
N ASN A 624 -11.68 4.97 21.42
CA ASN A 624 -12.74 4.89 20.43
C ASN A 624 -12.40 3.92 19.28
N VAL A 625 -11.49 2.95 19.50
CA VAL A 625 -11.20 1.89 18.52
C VAL A 625 -12.50 1.27 18.03
N VAL A 626 -12.64 1.21 16.70
CA VAL A 626 -13.90 0.83 16.06
C VAL A 626 -14.24 -0.64 16.37
N GLN A 627 -15.35 -0.83 17.07
CA GLN A 627 -15.90 -2.13 17.42
C GLN A 627 -17.31 -2.25 16.82
N PRO A 628 -17.61 -3.32 16.06
CA PRO A 628 -18.91 -3.51 15.43
C PRO A 628 -20.12 -3.35 16.38
N SER A 629 -19.98 -3.81 17.63
CA SER A 629 -21.07 -3.81 18.62
C SER A 629 -21.19 -2.50 19.43
N LYS A 630 -20.14 -1.68 19.53
CA LYS A 630 -20.10 -0.52 20.43
C LYS A 630 -19.99 0.83 19.73
N THR A 631 -19.35 0.87 18.57
CA THR A 631 -19.03 2.13 17.89
C THR A 631 -20.19 2.57 17.03
N THR A 632 -20.64 3.80 17.27
CA THR A 632 -21.69 4.45 16.48
C THR A 632 -21.10 5.56 15.63
N GLY A 633 -21.46 5.58 14.35
CA GLY A 633 -21.11 6.64 13.41
C GLY A 633 -22.32 7.52 13.09
N LEU A 634 -22.09 8.78 12.74
CA LEU A 634 -23.11 9.72 12.28
C LEU A 634 -22.65 10.43 11.01
N VAL A 635 -23.49 10.41 9.98
CA VAL A 635 -23.27 11.11 8.72
C VAL A 635 -24.35 12.17 8.52
N ILE A 636 -23.93 13.39 8.18
CA ILE A 636 -24.83 14.51 7.90
C ILE A 636 -24.82 14.79 6.40
N GLY A 637 -25.99 14.74 5.77
CA GLY A 637 -26.19 14.87 4.32
C GLY A 637 -26.54 13.53 3.65
N ALA A 638 -27.02 13.59 2.41
CA ALA A 638 -27.39 12.40 1.63
C ALA A 638 -26.85 12.41 0.18
N GLY A 639 -25.83 13.23 -0.10
CA GLY A 639 -25.17 13.31 -1.41
C GLY A 639 -24.12 12.23 -1.65
N GLY A 640 -23.37 12.35 -2.76
CA GLY A 640 -22.28 11.42 -3.11
C GLY A 640 -21.20 11.30 -2.02
N MET A 641 -20.85 12.41 -1.35
CA MET A 641 -19.92 12.40 -0.22
C MET A 641 -20.47 11.65 0.99
N ALA A 642 -21.76 11.80 1.29
CA ALA A 642 -22.40 11.07 2.40
C ALA A 642 -22.39 9.56 2.15
N ARG A 643 -22.64 9.14 0.91
CA ARG A 643 -22.51 7.72 0.52
C ARG A 643 -21.08 7.21 0.73
N ALA A 644 -20.07 7.98 0.34
CA ALA A 644 -18.67 7.63 0.58
C ALA A 644 -18.32 7.59 2.07
N ALA A 645 -18.89 8.49 2.89
CA ALA A 645 -18.70 8.51 4.34
C ALA A 645 -19.29 7.27 5.04
N VAL A 646 -20.51 6.86 4.65
CA VAL A 646 -21.12 5.61 5.15
C VAL A 646 -20.23 4.42 4.80
N TYR A 647 -19.78 4.32 3.55
CA TYR A 647 -18.88 3.25 3.12
C TYR A 647 -17.54 3.27 3.87
N ALA A 648 -16.94 4.44 4.10
CA ALA A 648 -15.72 4.59 4.87
C ALA A 648 -15.88 4.07 6.32
N MET A 649 -16.99 4.40 6.99
CA MET A 649 -17.28 3.88 8.33
C MET A 649 -17.47 2.37 8.35
N ILE A 650 -18.12 1.80 7.32
CA ILE A 650 -18.26 0.36 7.14
C ILE A 650 -16.89 -0.32 7.00
N GLN A 651 -15.98 0.24 6.20
CA GLN A 651 -14.61 -0.25 6.00
C GLN A 651 -13.77 -0.18 7.28
N LEU A 652 -14.02 0.80 8.14
CA LEU A 652 -13.41 0.88 9.47
C LEU A 652 -13.99 -0.15 10.46
N GLY A 653 -15.08 -0.83 10.12
CA GLY A 653 -15.71 -1.87 10.93
C GLY A 653 -16.92 -1.40 11.73
N CYS A 654 -17.40 -0.17 11.53
CA CYS A 654 -18.62 0.31 12.17
C CYS A 654 -19.85 -0.37 11.55
N ARG A 655 -20.79 -0.77 12.40
CA ARG A 655 -22.04 -1.46 12.00
C ARG A 655 -23.30 -0.75 12.49
N LYS A 656 -23.14 0.39 13.18
CA LYS A 656 -24.23 1.22 13.69
C LYS A 656 -24.02 2.64 13.15
N ILE A 657 -24.60 2.95 12.00
CA ILE A 657 -24.38 4.23 11.32
C ILE A 657 -25.70 4.97 11.24
N PHE A 658 -25.75 6.17 11.78
CA PHE A 658 -26.90 7.06 11.69
C PHE A 658 -26.70 8.08 10.57
N LEU A 659 -27.77 8.40 9.88
CA LEU A 659 -27.80 9.34 8.77
C LEU A 659 -28.86 10.40 9.05
N PHE A 660 -28.46 11.67 8.99
CA PHE A 660 -29.38 12.79 9.06
C PHE A 660 -29.27 13.63 7.79
N ASN A 661 -30.39 14.01 7.21
CA ASN A 661 -30.45 14.91 6.06
C ASN A 661 -31.71 15.77 6.12
N ARG A 662 -31.65 17.02 5.63
CA ARG A 662 -32.79 17.95 5.61
C ARG A 662 -34.04 17.35 4.96
N THR A 663 -33.85 16.62 3.87
CA THR A 663 -34.93 15.89 3.19
C THR A 663 -34.85 14.42 3.60
N LEU A 664 -35.83 13.97 4.37
CA LEU A 664 -35.91 12.62 4.93
C LEU A 664 -35.81 11.54 3.85
N GLU A 665 -36.55 11.71 2.76
CA GLU A 665 -36.60 10.75 1.65
C GLU A 665 -35.21 10.48 1.05
N ASN A 666 -34.35 11.50 0.97
CA ASN A 666 -32.98 11.33 0.48
C ASN A 666 -32.12 10.52 1.44
N ALA A 667 -32.28 10.69 2.76
CA ALA A 667 -31.60 9.86 3.75
C ALA A 667 -32.09 8.41 3.67
N GLN A 668 -33.40 8.20 3.54
CA GLN A 668 -34.00 6.87 3.44
C GLN A 668 -33.45 6.09 2.23
N ARG A 669 -33.39 6.72 1.05
CA ARG A 669 -32.78 6.12 -0.16
C ARG A 669 -31.34 5.66 0.06
N VAL A 670 -30.52 6.44 0.78
CA VAL A 670 -29.13 6.07 1.07
C VAL A 670 -29.07 4.91 2.07
N ALA A 671 -29.90 4.95 3.12
CA ALA A 671 -29.97 3.88 4.12
C ALA A 671 -30.43 2.55 3.49
N ASP A 672 -31.47 2.58 2.66
CA ASP A 672 -32.01 1.39 1.98
C ASP A 672 -30.98 0.77 1.03
N HIS A 673 -30.24 1.61 0.28
CA HIS A 673 -29.14 1.16 -0.58
C HIS A 673 -28.09 0.36 0.20
N PHE A 674 -27.58 0.91 1.31
CA PHE A 674 -26.52 0.25 2.08
C PHE A 674 -27.03 -0.95 2.89
N ASN A 675 -28.25 -0.90 3.41
CA ASN A 675 -28.85 -2.04 4.10
C ASN A 675 -29.10 -3.20 3.13
N SER A 676 -29.60 -2.93 1.92
CA SER A 676 -29.78 -3.95 0.88
C SER A 676 -28.43 -4.55 0.44
N TRP A 677 -27.42 -3.69 0.22
CA TRP A 677 -26.07 -4.13 -0.08
C TRP A 677 -25.48 -4.99 1.04
N ALA A 678 -25.63 -4.60 2.31
CA ALA A 678 -25.13 -5.37 3.45
C ALA A 678 -25.81 -6.73 3.57
N THR A 679 -27.13 -6.81 3.44
CA THR A 679 -27.90 -8.07 3.45
C THR A 679 -27.45 -9.01 2.34
N SER A 680 -27.11 -8.49 1.15
CA SER A 680 -26.60 -9.30 0.03
C SER A 680 -25.25 -9.97 0.31
N LEU A 681 -24.43 -9.37 1.20
CA LEU A 681 -23.12 -9.89 1.55
C LEU A 681 -23.19 -10.87 2.73
N SER A 682 -24.07 -10.60 3.69
CA SER A 682 -24.21 -11.41 4.90
C SER A 682 -25.38 -10.94 5.76
N ASN A 683 -25.91 -11.81 6.61
CA ASN A 683 -27.15 -11.57 7.36
C ASN A 683 -26.94 -10.70 8.64
N HIS A 684 -26.33 -9.51 8.49
CA HIS A 684 -25.89 -8.64 9.60
C HIS A 684 -26.97 -7.70 10.16
N GLY A 685 -28.24 -7.82 9.75
CA GLY A 685 -29.30 -6.89 10.13
C GLY A 685 -29.12 -5.48 9.52
N LYS A 686 -29.93 -4.52 9.97
CA LYS A 686 -29.82 -3.12 9.53
C LYS A 686 -28.56 -2.47 10.11
N ILE A 687 -27.72 -1.91 9.24
CA ILE A 687 -26.46 -1.24 9.61
C ILE A 687 -26.54 0.29 9.51
N VAL A 688 -27.45 0.80 8.67
CA VAL A 688 -27.70 2.24 8.50
C VAL A 688 -29.10 2.59 8.98
N HIS A 689 -29.20 3.59 9.83
CA HIS A 689 -30.42 4.08 10.46
C HIS A 689 -30.63 5.56 10.10
N VAL A 690 -31.86 6.00 9.92
CA VAL A 690 -32.20 7.39 9.58
C VAL A 690 -32.73 8.12 10.80
N LEU A 691 -32.17 9.28 11.08
CA LEU A 691 -32.67 10.24 12.06
C LEU A 691 -33.74 11.11 11.40
N GLN A 692 -34.91 11.21 12.02
CA GLN A 692 -36.08 11.88 11.42
C GLN A 692 -35.98 13.40 11.53
N SER A 693 -35.46 13.89 12.65
CA SER A 693 -35.39 15.31 12.97
C SER A 693 -34.15 15.64 13.80
N SER A 694 -33.58 16.83 13.62
CA SER A 694 -32.51 17.34 14.47
C SER A 694 -32.97 17.65 15.91
N GLN A 695 -34.28 17.71 16.14
CA GLN A 695 -34.87 17.95 17.46
C GLN A 695 -35.08 16.66 18.27
N GLU A 696 -34.94 15.49 17.65
CA GLU A 696 -35.16 14.23 18.34
C GLU A 696 -34.00 13.88 19.29
N GLN A 697 -34.34 13.19 20.38
CA GLN A 697 -33.33 12.64 21.28
C GLN A 697 -32.56 11.52 20.58
N TRP A 698 -31.31 11.31 21.02
CA TRP A 698 -30.52 10.21 20.49
C TRP A 698 -31.24 8.86 20.72
N PRO A 699 -31.33 7.97 19.71
CA PRO A 699 -32.08 6.72 19.83
C PRO A 699 -31.68 5.85 21.03
N GLN A 700 -32.67 5.39 21.80
CA GLN A 700 -32.44 4.51 22.95
C GLN A 700 -31.80 3.19 22.51
N GLY A 701 -30.90 2.64 23.34
CA GLY A 701 -30.17 1.41 23.05
C GLY A 701 -28.91 1.58 22.17
N PHE A 702 -28.65 2.80 21.68
CA PHE A 702 -27.43 3.13 20.94
C PHE A 702 -26.55 4.10 21.74
N SER A 703 -25.25 3.83 21.76
CA SER A 703 -24.26 4.80 22.26
C SER A 703 -24.25 6.04 21.36
N PRO A 704 -24.02 7.24 21.92
CA PRO A 704 -23.75 8.45 21.13
C PRO A 704 -22.61 8.23 20.13
N PRO A 705 -22.61 8.97 19.00
CA PRO A 705 -21.63 8.78 17.95
C PRO A 705 -20.23 9.20 18.42
N THR A 706 -19.22 8.45 18.01
CA THR A 706 -17.80 8.79 18.21
C THR A 706 -17.07 9.10 16.90
N MET A 707 -17.74 8.89 15.77
CA MET A 707 -17.29 9.30 14.43
C MET A 707 -18.41 10.07 13.76
N ILE A 708 -18.17 11.34 13.43
CA ILE A 708 -19.15 12.23 12.80
C ILE A 708 -18.55 12.75 11.49
N VAL A 709 -19.30 12.70 10.39
CA VAL A 709 -18.88 13.25 9.10
C VAL A 709 -19.96 14.16 8.53
N SER A 710 -19.65 15.45 8.40
CA SER A 710 -20.48 16.45 7.74
C SER A 710 -20.18 16.50 6.25
N CYS A 711 -21.19 16.20 5.44
CA CYS A 711 -21.13 16.20 3.98
C CYS A 711 -21.98 17.30 3.34
N VAL A 712 -22.50 18.23 4.15
CA VAL A 712 -23.36 19.31 3.69
C VAL A 712 -22.53 20.55 3.33
N PRO A 713 -22.92 21.30 2.29
CA PRO A 713 -22.20 22.50 1.92
C PRO A 713 -22.40 23.59 2.99
N ALA A 714 -21.29 24.17 3.48
CA ALA A 714 -21.33 25.29 4.43
C ALA A 714 -21.63 26.64 3.75
N ARG A 715 -21.58 26.70 2.42
CA ARG A 715 -21.76 27.91 1.59
C ARG A 715 -22.64 27.60 0.39
N SER A 716 -23.23 28.62 -0.24
CA SER A 716 -24.07 28.43 -1.43
C SER A 716 -23.28 27.78 -2.58
N VAL A 717 -23.96 26.87 -3.28
CA VAL A 717 -23.44 26.17 -4.46
C VAL A 717 -24.45 26.38 -5.59
N GLY A 718 -24.10 27.20 -6.57
CA GLY A 718 -25.09 27.70 -7.53
C GLY A 718 -26.20 28.45 -6.79
N ASP A 719 -27.46 28.13 -7.10
CA ASP A 719 -28.65 28.77 -6.51
C ASP A 719 -29.11 28.12 -5.19
N GLN A 720 -28.41 27.11 -4.69
CA GLN A 720 -28.79 26.45 -3.44
C GLN A 720 -28.18 27.16 -2.22
N PRO A 721 -28.98 27.53 -1.20
CA PRO A 721 -28.47 28.20 0.00
C PRO A 721 -27.59 27.26 0.83
N PRO A 722 -26.69 27.81 1.68
CA PRO A 722 -25.85 27.01 2.58
C PRO A 722 -26.71 26.19 3.55
N ALA A 723 -26.19 25.05 3.99
CA ALA A 723 -26.87 24.27 5.02
C ALA A 723 -26.81 24.95 6.40
N ASN A 724 -25.76 25.74 6.67
CA ASN A 724 -25.49 26.39 7.96
C ASN A 724 -25.73 25.47 9.17
N PHE A 725 -25.33 24.20 9.04
CA PHE A 725 -25.67 23.16 10.00
C PHE A 725 -24.86 23.31 11.30
N THR A 726 -25.55 23.20 12.42
CA THR A 726 -24.99 22.98 13.75
C THR A 726 -25.53 21.68 14.31
N MET A 727 -24.69 20.96 15.06
CA MET A 727 -25.03 19.70 15.68
C MET A 727 -25.96 19.93 16.88
N PRO A 728 -27.04 19.15 17.05
CA PRO A 728 -27.77 19.13 18.31
C PRO A 728 -26.85 18.67 19.46
N VAL A 729 -26.78 19.44 20.54
CA VAL A 729 -25.82 19.23 21.64
C VAL A 729 -25.96 17.84 22.26
N GLN A 730 -27.18 17.32 22.34
CA GLN A 730 -27.49 15.99 22.85
C GLN A 730 -26.89 14.85 22.00
N TRP A 731 -26.59 15.08 20.71
CA TRP A 731 -25.89 14.10 19.88
C TRP A 731 -24.37 14.08 20.13
N LEU A 732 -23.82 15.10 20.80
CA LEU A 732 -22.41 15.18 21.18
C LEU A 732 -22.13 14.56 22.56
N GLY A 733 -23.10 13.84 23.15
CA GLY A 733 -23.05 13.28 24.50
C GLY A 733 -22.08 12.10 24.71
N SER A 734 -21.14 11.85 23.80
CA SER A 734 -20.13 10.80 23.98
C SER A 734 -19.17 11.19 25.12
N PRO A 735 -19.06 10.40 26.20
CA PRO A 735 -18.18 10.72 27.33
C PRO A 735 -16.68 10.63 26.96
N THR A 736 -16.35 9.90 25.90
CA THR A 736 -14.98 9.78 25.39
C THR A 736 -14.68 10.78 24.27
N GLY A 737 -15.63 11.67 23.95
CA GLY A 737 -15.55 12.51 22.76
C GLY A 737 -15.57 11.66 21.48
N GLY A 738 -14.91 12.15 20.44
CA GLY A 738 -14.93 11.52 19.13
C GLY A 738 -14.18 12.34 18.08
N VAL A 739 -14.41 12.02 16.83
CA VAL A 739 -13.87 12.77 15.68
C VAL A 739 -15.02 13.37 14.91
N VAL A 740 -14.93 14.66 14.58
CA VAL A 740 -15.81 15.36 13.65
C VAL A 740 -15.01 15.73 12.41
N VAL A 741 -15.46 15.24 11.25
CA VAL A 741 -14.89 15.55 9.95
C VAL A 741 -15.84 16.47 9.20
N GLU A 742 -15.37 17.66 8.82
CA GLU A 742 -16.07 18.58 7.92
C GLU A 742 -15.47 18.45 6.52
N LEU A 743 -16.31 18.18 5.51
CA LEU A 743 -15.84 18.01 4.13
C LEU A 743 -15.84 19.32 3.34
N SER A 744 -16.54 20.35 3.83
CA SER A 744 -16.53 21.68 3.21
C SER A 744 -15.22 22.40 3.49
N TYR A 745 -14.58 22.88 2.42
CA TYR A 745 -13.34 23.66 2.49
C TYR A 745 -13.39 24.97 1.67
N LYS A 746 -14.57 25.37 1.19
CA LYS A 746 -14.70 26.68 0.52
C LYS A 746 -14.44 27.79 1.56
N PRO A 747 -13.54 28.76 1.28
CA PRO A 747 -13.23 29.83 2.22
C PRO A 747 -14.46 30.60 2.73
N PRO A 748 -14.44 31.08 3.99
CA PRO A 748 -13.45 30.77 5.03
C PRO A 748 -13.60 29.33 5.58
N LEU A 749 -12.52 28.77 6.14
CA LEU A 749 -12.48 27.35 6.56
C LEU A 749 -13.40 27.04 7.75
N THR A 750 -13.61 28.03 8.62
CA THR A 750 -14.41 27.90 9.82
C THR A 750 -15.91 27.87 9.45
N THR A 751 -16.49 26.67 9.44
CA THR A 751 -17.94 26.47 9.25
C THR A 751 -18.70 26.62 10.57
N PRO A 752 -20.03 26.83 10.54
CA PRO A 752 -20.84 26.86 11.77
C PRO A 752 -20.67 25.62 12.65
N LEU A 753 -20.58 24.43 12.05
CA LEU A 753 -20.30 23.19 12.77
C LEU A 753 -18.92 23.24 13.44
N LEU A 754 -17.86 23.65 12.73
CA LEU A 754 -16.53 23.71 13.30
C LEU A 754 -16.43 24.72 14.45
N SER A 755 -17.04 25.90 14.32
CA SER A 755 -17.15 26.88 15.40
C SER A 755 -17.83 26.29 16.63
N GLN A 756 -18.96 25.60 16.42
CA GLN A 756 -19.70 24.98 17.51
C GLN A 756 -18.89 23.90 18.22
N ILE A 757 -18.21 23.01 17.49
CA ILE A 757 -17.41 21.94 18.12
C ILE A 757 -16.23 22.51 18.91
N ARG A 758 -15.59 23.57 18.40
CA ARG A 758 -14.53 24.28 19.13
C ARG A 758 -15.03 24.90 20.42
N GLN A 759 -16.20 25.55 20.38
CA GLN A 759 -16.86 26.11 21.57
C GLN A 759 -17.27 25.01 22.55
N PHE A 760 -17.93 23.95 22.08
CA PHE A 760 -18.35 22.84 22.93
C PHE A 760 -17.16 22.17 23.63
N ARG A 761 -16.03 22.03 22.94
CA ARG A 761 -14.78 21.52 23.51
C ARG A 761 -14.23 22.45 24.59
N SER A 762 -14.26 23.77 24.38
CA SER A 762 -13.72 24.74 25.35
C SER A 762 -14.54 24.76 26.64
N GLU A 763 -15.86 24.62 26.54
CA GLU A 763 -16.82 24.62 27.66
C GLU A 763 -16.82 23.29 28.42
N THR A 764 -16.93 22.15 27.70
CA THR A 764 -17.12 20.83 28.34
C THR A 764 -15.83 20.07 28.64
N LYS A 765 -14.71 20.52 28.07
CA LYS A 765 -13.41 19.80 28.11
C LYS A 765 -13.45 18.37 27.54
N THR A 766 -14.49 18.01 26.79
CA THR A 766 -14.59 16.71 26.12
C THR A 766 -13.63 16.61 24.93
N ALA A 767 -13.10 15.41 24.68
CA ALA A 767 -12.03 15.17 23.72
C ALA A 767 -12.53 15.00 22.27
N TRP A 768 -13.17 16.04 21.72
CA TRP A 768 -13.54 16.07 20.30
C TRP A 768 -12.38 16.54 19.42
N VAL A 769 -12.01 15.71 18.45
CA VAL A 769 -11.01 16.03 17.41
C VAL A 769 -11.74 16.60 16.20
N VAL A 770 -11.30 17.76 15.73
CA VAL A 770 -11.81 18.41 14.52
C VAL A 770 -10.87 18.10 13.38
N VAL A 771 -11.42 17.63 12.26
CA VAL A 771 -10.75 17.44 10.98
C VAL A 771 -11.46 18.30 9.96
N ASP A 772 -10.75 19.23 9.33
CA ASP A 772 -11.32 20.09 8.30
C ASP A 772 -11.17 19.51 6.88
N GLY A 773 -11.81 20.16 5.91
CA GLY A 773 -11.83 19.67 4.53
C GLY A 773 -10.48 19.73 3.83
N LEU A 774 -9.52 20.55 4.29
CA LEU A 774 -8.17 20.62 3.73
C LEU A 774 -7.30 19.43 4.16
N GLU A 775 -7.66 18.71 5.22
CA GLU A 775 -7.03 17.43 5.55
C GLU A 775 -7.54 16.28 4.67
N VAL A 776 -8.82 16.31 4.27
CA VAL A 776 -9.46 15.23 3.49
C VAL A 776 -9.16 15.36 2.00
N LEU A 777 -9.19 16.58 1.47
CA LEU A 777 -9.03 16.88 0.05
C LEU A 777 -7.72 16.32 -0.55
N PRO A 778 -6.53 16.45 0.07
CA PRO A 778 -5.31 15.86 -0.47
C PRO A 778 -5.38 14.34 -0.55
N GLU A 779 -5.95 13.66 0.44
CA GLU A 779 -5.95 12.20 0.50
C GLU A 779 -6.80 11.58 -0.63
N GLN A 780 -7.94 12.18 -0.97
CA GLN A 780 -8.72 11.75 -2.15
C GLN A 780 -8.01 12.06 -3.47
N ALA A 781 -7.33 13.21 -3.58
CA ALA A 781 -6.65 13.66 -4.80
C ALA A 781 -5.38 12.85 -5.08
N ILE A 782 -4.64 12.47 -4.03
CA ILE A 782 -3.51 11.54 -4.09
C ILE A 782 -3.95 10.21 -4.72
N ALA A 783 -5.07 9.65 -4.25
CA ALA A 783 -5.60 8.41 -4.82
C ALA A 783 -6.07 8.58 -6.28
N GLN A 784 -6.66 9.73 -6.62
CA GLN A 784 -7.04 10.04 -8.01
C GLN A 784 -5.82 10.10 -8.93
N PHE A 785 -4.77 10.79 -8.50
CA PHE A 785 -3.51 10.86 -9.24
C PHE A 785 -2.93 9.47 -9.51
N GLU A 786 -2.89 8.61 -8.48
CA GLU A 786 -2.38 7.24 -8.60
C GLU A 786 -3.22 6.40 -9.58
N LEU A 787 -4.55 6.51 -9.55
CA LEU A 787 -5.45 5.81 -10.48
C LEU A 787 -5.31 6.31 -11.93
N MET A 788 -5.27 7.63 -12.10
CA MET A 788 -5.21 8.33 -13.39
C MET A 788 -3.88 8.12 -14.12
N THR A 789 -2.77 8.09 -13.38
CA THR A 789 -1.42 8.05 -13.99
C THR A 789 -0.74 6.70 -13.85
N GLY A 790 -1.08 5.93 -12.81
CA GLY A 790 -0.33 4.72 -12.45
C GLY A 790 0.97 4.94 -11.73
N VAL A 791 1.28 6.19 -11.40
CA VAL A 791 2.52 6.58 -10.72
C VAL A 791 2.19 6.94 -9.30
N LYS A 792 3.07 6.53 -8.37
CA LYS A 792 2.93 6.89 -6.96
C LYS A 792 2.94 8.40 -6.79
N ALA A 793 1.94 8.94 -6.08
CA ALA A 793 1.83 10.38 -5.92
C ALA A 793 2.92 10.93 -5.00
N PRO A 794 3.47 12.14 -5.26
CA PRO A 794 4.33 12.85 -4.33
C PRO A 794 3.49 13.44 -3.18
N LYS A 795 3.04 12.57 -2.27
CA LYS A 795 2.01 12.86 -1.25
C LYS A 795 2.34 14.10 -0.42
N ARG A 796 3.58 14.21 0.05
CA ARG A 796 4.03 15.38 0.82
C ARG A 796 3.90 16.68 0.02
N ARG A 797 4.33 16.68 -1.25
CA ARG A 797 4.25 17.85 -2.14
C ARG A 797 2.80 18.26 -2.37
N MET A 798 1.93 17.31 -2.70
CA MET A 798 0.51 17.59 -2.91
C MET A 798 -0.17 18.18 -1.67
N ARG A 799 0.13 17.68 -0.47
CA ARG A 799 -0.40 18.26 0.79
C ARG A 799 0.09 19.69 1.01
N MET A 800 1.38 19.97 0.80
CA MET A 800 1.92 21.32 0.96
C MET A 800 1.25 22.32 0.00
N GLU A 801 0.97 21.89 -1.23
CA GLU A 801 0.35 22.74 -2.24
C GLU A 801 -1.06 23.19 -1.87
N VAL A 802 -1.83 22.34 -1.17
CA VAL A 802 -3.15 22.70 -0.63
C VAL A 802 -3.04 23.87 0.33
N TYR A 803 -2.16 23.78 1.33
CA TYR A 803 -2.02 24.84 2.33
C TYR A 803 -1.44 26.13 1.72
N SER A 804 -0.46 26.03 0.81
CA SER A 804 0.15 27.19 0.18
C SER A 804 -0.85 28.00 -0.67
N ASN A 805 -1.76 27.33 -1.39
CA ASN A 805 -2.73 28.02 -2.25
C ASN A 805 -4.01 28.40 -1.53
N TYR A 806 -4.37 27.75 -0.43
CA TYR A 806 -5.58 28.10 0.32
C TYR A 806 -5.56 29.55 0.81
N HIS A 807 -4.42 30.03 1.32
CA HIS A 807 -4.26 31.39 1.84
C HIS A 807 -4.51 32.47 0.78
N LYS A 808 -4.13 32.21 -0.48
CA LYS A 808 -4.33 33.15 -1.61
C LYS A 808 -5.81 33.43 -1.91
N TYR A 809 -6.72 32.53 -1.55
CA TYR A 809 -8.16 32.74 -1.71
C TYR A 809 -8.77 33.52 -0.54
N GLY A 810 -8.11 33.59 0.61
CA GLY A 810 -8.58 34.33 1.79
C GLY A 810 -8.38 35.84 1.65
N GLU A 811 -7.26 36.27 1.07
CA GLU A 811 -6.93 37.70 0.90
C GLU A 811 -7.69 38.36 -0.26
N GLY A 812 -8.09 37.58 -1.28
CA GLY A 812 -8.72 38.12 -2.49
C GLY A 812 -10.22 38.46 -2.39
N GLU A 813 -10.93 38.07 -1.33
CA GLU A 813 -12.32 38.49 -1.09
C GLU A 813 -12.41 39.80 -0.29
N ASP A 814 -11.49 40.04 0.66
CA ASP A 814 -11.44 41.29 1.43
C ASP A 814 -11.09 42.50 0.53
N ASP A 815 -10.14 42.35 -0.39
CA ASP A 815 -9.78 43.41 -1.35
C ASP A 815 -10.90 43.73 -2.37
N ARG A 816 -11.77 42.76 -2.68
CA ARG A 816 -12.91 42.99 -3.60
C ARG A 816 -14.10 43.65 -2.91
N GLN A 817 -14.24 43.50 -1.59
CA GLN A 817 -15.24 44.25 -0.82
C GLN A 817 -14.76 45.65 -0.46
N ALA A 818 -13.45 45.87 -0.26
CA ALA A 818 -12.89 47.20 -0.02
C ALA A 818 -12.94 48.14 -1.24
N CYS A 819 -12.95 47.61 -2.47
CA CYS A 819 -13.08 48.41 -3.70
C CYS A 819 -14.53 48.67 -4.15
N MET A 820 -15.54 48.18 -3.41
CA MET A 820 -16.97 48.42 -3.70
C MET A 820 -17.73 49.04 -2.50
N GLY A 821 -17.01 49.62 -1.55
CA GLY A 821 -17.56 50.39 -0.43
C GLY A 821 -17.62 51.88 -0.69
#